data_AF-A0A174F3A7-F1
#
_entry.id   AF-A0A174F3A7-F1
#
_cell.length_a   1.000
_cell.length_b   1.000
_cell.length_c   1.000
_cell.angle_alpha   90.00
_cell.angle_beta   90.00
_cell.angle_gamma   90.00
#
_symmetry.space_group_name_H-M   'P 1'
#
loop_
_entity.id
_entity.type
_entity.pdbx_description
1 polymer ?
#
loop_
_entity_poly.entity_id
_entity_poly.type
_entity_poly.pdbx_seq_one_letter_code
_entity_poly.pdbx_strand_id
1 'polypeptide(L)'
;MRKGLSKKLACLVALITVTSNSVVFAQDIKKDETVYVILDENGNPTEQIVSDWIKGSENLGQFTDKSTLSDVKNVKGDEEPTKNGDELSWNIDSNELYYQGKSNNQLPITISVNYEFNGKKVDPNEVLGESGKFKISVNITNNQSKTVFINNEKRNIYLPLLTAAELTLSNSNFSNVEVSSGKVINDGNNSLVTFVTIPGLKESLDLGDVLDDLLGSSSIDLSDSFEITGETNNFEIPAIMVLATTSSEDIDEIEGIDSLDDLRTSLNDLQKGGEDLLSGSKELLDGQTELASNYSIFNAGVGTLNSGAIELRNGLNTLNGSVPTLLSGVNSLNSGAGQSKENYDKFDEGVSSLASGASTLNSGINTLSGSVPTLLSGVNTLNSGAGELKDKYTQFDDGISSLATGASALNEGINTLNDSVPTLNNGAVALNSGVSELQGKYTEFDLGVSSLADGAKNLDEGVSNLEEGSKSLNEGATELSSGLGTLKSSQEEFTSKVNEYVGGVSSLNENYDSIDSGISSALSGMTELNNGLQGAGDGIGKLQDTTSSLKQIAESIDTMATSIEKIDPTQAKELREYSAKIKAIADGQTEGLTNLSSALQSGASGANELENGLRNLASGSAEVKVGLSQLSSNGDSLNAAAQAISNGISSAYDGSKSLLAGTSSLQSGVGNLKSGSNTLLNGANSLNDNSKLINSAMGDLSNGSQKLAAGTGVLLDGTTALSEGSNTLLDGANELSTNSKLINSGIGSIYDGTNQLSSGGKTLADGVSDLAIGSNQLSNGANELNTNSKKIDSALGALYDGTKELVSGGKTLSQGVSALATGGKTLAEGTGTLKNNSEKILNGTEQLKSGTQSLYEGVDKLKNEGLDKINDLGSEALDSIDGFSQAKDELVQMAKDYGVYSGLTSDMKGSVKFIMRSDAIESSDIDKTTDDSSTKNTENKSDKSDKSLIDKIKGLFN
;
A
#
# COMPACT_ATOMS: atom_id res chain seq x y z
N MET A 1 -26.24 8.12 42.21
CA MET A 1 -26.95 9.39 42.52
C MET A 1 -28.13 9.08 43.45
N ARG A 2 -28.01 9.35 44.75
CA ARG A 2 -29.10 9.24 45.73
C ARG A 2 -30.07 10.40 45.56
N LYS A 3 -31.37 10.12 45.37
CA LYS A 3 -32.56 10.94 45.70
C LYS A 3 -33.78 10.20 45.12
N GLY A 4 -34.87 9.97 45.83
CA GLY A 4 -35.22 10.45 47.14
C GLY A 4 -36.55 9.84 47.62
N LEU A 5 -36.73 9.98 48.93
CA LEU A 5 -37.98 9.69 49.61
C LEU A 5 -39.02 10.79 49.37
N SER A 6 -40.27 10.36 49.52
CA SER A 6 -41.43 11.12 50.02
C SER A 6 -42.37 11.72 48.96
N LYS A 7 -43.62 11.24 48.93
CA LYS A 7 -44.72 11.83 49.71
C LYS A 7 -46.10 11.24 49.35
N LYS A 8 -46.86 11.01 50.43
CA LYS A 8 -48.31 11.24 50.60
C LYS A 8 -49.30 10.08 50.36
N LEU A 9 -49.83 9.65 51.51
CA LEU A 9 -51.17 9.16 51.75
C LEU A 9 -52.19 10.31 51.66
N ALA A 10 -53.35 10.05 51.03
CA ALA A 10 -54.73 10.23 51.57
C ALA A 10 -55.78 10.81 50.58
N CYS A 11 -56.89 10.04 50.45
CA CYS A 11 -58.31 10.42 50.20
C CYS A 11 -58.72 10.88 48.77
N LEU A 12 -59.89 10.56 48.18
CA LEU A 12 -61.09 9.76 48.53
C LEU A 12 -62.01 9.68 47.26
N VAL A 13 -62.50 8.48 46.93
CA VAL A 13 -63.80 8.06 46.31
C VAL A 13 -64.36 8.73 45.03
N ALA A 14 -64.60 7.90 44.00
CA ALA A 14 -65.89 7.76 43.28
C ALA A 14 -65.87 6.53 42.31
N LEU A 15 -66.35 5.36 42.76
CA LEU A 15 -67.53 4.60 42.28
C LEU A 15 -67.73 4.43 40.75
N ILE A 16 -67.69 3.19 40.24
CA ILE A 16 -68.85 2.40 39.74
C ILE A 16 -68.38 1.00 39.24
N THR A 17 -68.83 -0.01 39.97
CA THR A 17 -69.17 -1.44 39.69
C THR A 17 -68.73 -2.14 38.39
N VAL A 18 -68.32 -3.43 38.51
CA VAL A 18 -69.07 -4.62 38.02
C VAL A 18 -68.37 -5.96 38.40
N THR A 19 -69.09 -6.77 39.19
CA THR A 19 -69.20 -8.26 39.33
C THR A 19 -67.99 -9.20 39.62
N SER A 20 -68.18 -9.92 40.74
CA SER A 20 -67.99 -11.37 40.98
C SER A 20 -66.58 -11.99 40.93
N ASN A 21 -65.96 -12.11 42.10
CA ASN A 21 -65.74 -13.36 42.85
C ASN A 21 -64.85 -13.01 44.04
N SER A 22 -65.33 -13.25 45.27
CA SER A 22 -64.53 -13.05 46.47
C SER A 22 -63.44 -14.12 46.52
N VAL A 23 -62.30 -13.84 45.93
CA VAL A 23 -61.04 -14.46 46.33
C VAL A 23 -60.61 -13.67 47.55
N VAL A 24 -60.65 -14.30 48.72
CA VAL A 24 -60.05 -13.74 49.94
C VAL A 24 -58.56 -13.59 49.64
N PHE A 25 -58.08 -12.34 49.53
CA PHE A 25 -56.65 -12.09 49.47
C PHE A 25 -56.07 -12.47 50.83
N ALA A 26 -55.07 -13.36 50.82
CA ALA A 26 -54.31 -13.71 52.01
C ALA A 26 -53.67 -12.44 52.60
N GLN A 27 -53.82 -12.26 53.90
CA GLN A 27 -53.16 -11.21 54.65
C GLN A 27 -51.64 -11.45 54.62
N ASP A 28 -50.83 -10.40 54.41
CA ASP A 28 -49.38 -10.49 54.62
C ASP A 28 -49.12 -10.68 56.12
N ILE A 29 -48.83 -11.93 56.52
CA ILE A 29 -48.49 -12.30 57.89
C ILE A 29 -46.98 -12.52 57.97
N LYS A 30 -46.33 -11.82 58.90
CA LYS A 30 -44.89 -11.93 59.16
C LYS A 30 -44.64 -12.63 60.49
N LYS A 31 -43.72 -13.60 60.53
CA LYS A 31 -43.30 -14.31 61.74
C LYS A 31 -41.85 -13.95 62.09
N ASP A 32 -41.65 -13.14 63.13
CA ASP A 32 -40.31 -12.85 63.66
C ASP A 32 -40.06 -13.74 64.88
N GLU A 33 -39.03 -14.57 64.84
CA GLU A 33 -38.75 -15.57 65.86
C GLU A 33 -37.46 -15.24 66.63
N THR A 34 -37.49 -15.40 67.94
CA THR A 34 -36.31 -15.30 68.80
C THR A 34 -36.12 -16.59 69.58
N VAL A 35 -35.00 -17.26 69.34
CA VAL A 35 -34.59 -18.49 70.00
C VAL A 35 -33.63 -18.14 71.14
N TYR A 36 -34.11 -18.22 72.37
CA TYR A 36 -33.29 -18.08 73.57
C TYR A 36 -32.69 -19.43 73.93
N VAL A 37 -31.36 -19.48 74.01
CA VAL A 37 -30.62 -20.69 74.38
C VAL A 37 -29.86 -20.40 75.67
N ILE A 38 -30.12 -21.16 76.71
CA ILE A 38 -29.31 -21.12 77.93
C ILE A 38 -28.18 -22.13 77.79
N LEU A 39 -26.95 -21.67 77.95
CA LEU A 39 -25.74 -22.46 77.82
C LEU A 39 -25.18 -22.79 79.21
N ASP A 40 -24.57 -23.98 79.33
CA ASP A 40 -23.65 -24.28 80.43
C ASP A 40 -22.31 -23.54 80.25
N GLU A 41 -21.42 -23.66 81.22
CA GLU A 41 -20.10 -23.05 81.25
C GLU A 41 -19.19 -23.43 80.08
N ASN A 42 -19.45 -24.56 79.41
CA ASN A 42 -18.70 -25.06 78.25
C ASN A 42 -19.36 -24.71 76.91
N GLY A 43 -20.52 -24.05 76.93
CA GLY A 43 -21.28 -23.68 75.74
C GLY A 43 -22.29 -24.73 75.28
N ASN A 44 -22.59 -25.78 76.06
CA ASN A 44 -23.63 -26.74 75.69
C ASN A 44 -25.03 -26.21 76.06
N PRO A 45 -26.03 -26.35 75.18
CA PRO A 45 -27.38 -25.87 75.45
C PRO A 45 -28.07 -26.74 76.52
N THR A 46 -28.53 -26.11 77.60
CA THR A 46 -29.30 -26.74 78.69
C THR A 46 -30.80 -26.51 78.54
N GLU A 47 -31.21 -25.36 78.00
CA GLU A 47 -32.61 -25.05 77.72
C GLU A 47 -32.73 -24.21 76.44
N GLN A 48 -33.77 -24.48 75.64
CA GLN A 48 -34.08 -23.73 74.42
C GLN A 48 -35.54 -23.29 74.45
N ILE A 49 -35.74 -21.98 74.48
CA ILE A 49 -37.06 -21.34 74.52
C ILE A 49 -37.19 -20.52 73.25
N VAL A 50 -38.19 -20.83 72.45
CA VAL A 50 -38.47 -20.10 71.22
C VAL A 50 -39.66 -19.20 71.47
N SER A 51 -39.50 -17.92 71.16
CA SER A 51 -40.55 -16.91 71.20
C SER A 51 -40.86 -16.48 69.78
N ASP A 52 -42.09 -16.74 69.36
CA ASP A 52 -42.60 -16.37 68.06
C ASP A 52 -43.46 -15.11 68.17
N TRP A 53 -43.20 -14.14 67.30
CA TRP A 53 -43.98 -12.93 67.12
C TRP A 53 -44.59 -12.89 65.72
N ILE A 54 -45.88 -13.18 65.64
CA ILE A 54 -46.65 -13.15 64.40
C ILE A 54 -47.37 -11.80 64.29
N LYS A 55 -47.21 -11.13 63.15
CA LYS A 55 -47.75 -9.81 62.84
C LYS A 55 -48.60 -9.83 61.59
N GLY A 56 -49.83 -9.36 61.69
CA GLY A 56 -50.71 -9.09 60.56
C GLY A 56 -50.74 -7.59 60.23
N SER A 57 -50.95 -7.27 58.95
CA SER A 57 -51.25 -5.90 58.51
C SER A 57 -52.64 -5.40 58.99
N GLU A 58 -53.48 -6.31 59.47
CA GLU A 58 -54.82 -6.12 60.06
C GLU A 58 -55.03 -7.14 61.21
N ASN A 59 -56.24 -7.28 61.76
CA ASN A 59 -56.54 -8.29 62.79
C ASN A 59 -56.30 -9.72 62.24
N LEU A 60 -55.56 -10.56 62.98
CA LEU A 60 -55.09 -11.88 62.53
C LEU A 60 -56.22 -12.90 62.36
N GLY A 61 -57.32 -12.77 63.11
CA GLY A 61 -58.46 -13.68 63.03
C GLY A 61 -58.07 -15.15 63.16
N GLN A 62 -58.72 -16.03 62.37
CA GLN A 62 -58.37 -17.44 62.31
C GLN A 62 -57.28 -17.70 61.27
N PHE A 63 -56.12 -18.18 61.71
CA PHE A 63 -55.00 -18.54 60.84
C PHE A 63 -54.27 -19.78 61.37
N THR A 64 -53.44 -20.38 60.52
CA THR A 64 -52.60 -21.52 60.88
C THR A 64 -51.14 -21.12 60.77
N ASP A 65 -50.38 -21.37 61.84
CA ASP A 65 -48.94 -21.30 61.84
C ASP A 65 -48.33 -22.70 61.86
N LYS A 66 -47.09 -22.85 61.38
CA LYS A 66 -46.33 -24.08 61.47
C LYS A 66 -45.27 -23.94 62.56
N SER A 67 -45.32 -24.79 63.58
CA SER A 67 -44.39 -24.77 64.71
C SER A 67 -44.14 -26.17 65.26
N THR A 68 -42.87 -26.56 65.33
CA THR A 68 -42.42 -27.82 65.95
C THR A 68 -42.33 -27.74 67.49
N LEU A 69 -42.72 -26.61 68.10
CA LEU A 69 -42.51 -26.37 69.52
C LEU A 69 -43.43 -27.21 70.42
N SER A 70 -42.93 -27.59 71.58
CA SER A 70 -43.69 -28.19 72.68
C SER A 70 -44.00 -27.14 73.75
N ASP A 71 -45.00 -27.40 74.60
CA ASP A 71 -45.40 -26.49 75.69
C ASP A 71 -45.74 -25.07 75.22
N VAL A 72 -46.41 -24.97 74.07
CA VAL A 72 -46.79 -23.70 73.44
C VAL A 72 -47.74 -22.92 74.34
N LYS A 73 -47.39 -21.68 74.65
CA LYS A 73 -48.20 -20.75 75.46
C LYS A 73 -48.22 -19.37 74.82
N ASN A 74 -49.41 -18.78 74.74
CA ASN A 74 -49.54 -17.37 74.41
C ASN A 74 -48.96 -16.53 75.56
N VAL A 75 -48.14 -15.53 75.20
CA VAL A 75 -47.41 -14.68 76.15
C VAL A 75 -48.22 -13.44 76.52
N LYS A 76 -49.12 -12.98 75.63
CA LYS A 76 -49.87 -11.73 75.80
C LYS A 76 -51.38 -11.91 75.92
N GLY A 77 -51.88 -13.14 75.96
CA GLY A 77 -53.30 -13.45 76.08
C GLY A 77 -53.56 -14.88 76.55
N ASP A 78 -54.83 -15.21 76.78
CA ASP A 78 -55.30 -16.51 77.27
C ASP A 78 -55.71 -17.47 76.14
N GLU A 79 -55.59 -17.05 74.87
CA GLU A 79 -55.95 -17.89 73.72
C GLU A 79 -54.98 -19.08 73.59
N GLU A 80 -55.53 -20.29 73.45
CA GLU A 80 -54.76 -21.52 73.23
C GLU A 80 -54.92 -22.02 71.78
N PRO A 81 -53.84 -22.50 71.13
CA PRO A 81 -53.93 -23.04 69.78
C PRO A 81 -54.50 -24.44 69.76
N THR A 82 -55.15 -24.82 68.65
CA THR A 82 -55.40 -26.23 68.36
C THR A 82 -54.21 -26.81 67.60
N LYS A 83 -53.51 -27.79 68.19
CA LYS A 83 -52.33 -28.43 67.58
C LYS A 83 -52.71 -29.69 66.79
N ASN A 84 -52.31 -29.76 65.53
CA ASN A 84 -52.43 -30.95 64.67
C ASN A 84 -51.09 -31.22 63.96
N GLY A 85 -50.28 -32.14 64.51
CA GLY A 85 -48.89 -32.31 64.07
C GLY A 85 -48.07 -31.06 64.36
N ASP A 86 -47.44 -30.51 63.32
CA ASP A 86 -46.66 -29.27 63.40
C ASP A 86 -47.50 -28.02 63.08
N GLU A 87 -48.81 -28.15 62.86
CA GLU A 87 -49.70 -27.02 62.60
C GLU A 87 -50.38 -26.56 63.90
N LEU A 88 -50.32 -25.24 64.15
CA LEU A 88 -50.99 -24.54 65.22
C LEU A 88 -52.07 -23.65 64.62
N SER A 89 -53.34 -24.01 64.81
CA SER A 89 -54.46 -23.14 64.43
C SER A 89 -54.82 -22.22 65.57
N TRP A 90 -54.74 -20.92 65.30
CA TRP A 90 -55.00 -19.83 66.23
C TRP A 90 -56.26 -19.06 65.84
N ASN A 91 -56.90 -18.43 66.82
CA ASN A 91 -57.97 -17.47 66.60
C ASN A 91 -57.71 -16.25 67.49
N ILE A 92 -57.14 -15.19 66.93
CA ILE A 92 -56.60 -14.04 67.66
C ILE A 92 -57.33 -12.77 67.25
N ASP A 93 -57.93 -12.07 68.23
CA ASP A 93 -58.67 -10.81 68.00
C ASP A 93 -57.76 -9.57 68.09
N SER A 94 -56.52 -9.71 67.61
CA SER A 94 -55.51 -8.65 67.60
C SER A 94 -54.68 -8.74 66.31
N ASN A 95 -53.89 -7.71 66.03
CA ASN A 95 -52.95 -7.72 64.89
C ASN A 95 -51.61 -8.41 65.20
N GLU A 96 -51.40 -8.86 66.44
CA GLU A 96 -50.14 -9.45 66.88
C GLU A 96 -50.36 -10.64 67.82
N LEU A 97 -49.73 -11.77 67.52
CA LEU A 97 -49.65 -12.91 68.41
C LEU A 97 -48.22 -13.07 68.90
N TYR A 98 -48.05 -13.19 70.22
CA TYR A 98 -46.79 -13.60 70.83
C TYR A 98 -47.04 -14.93 71.52
N TYR A 99 -46.35 -15.97 71.08
CA TYR A 99 -46.38 -17.24 71.80
C TYR A 99 -44.96 -17.75 72.00
N GLN A 100 -44.78 -18.56 73.03
CA GLN A 100 -43.50 -19.18 73.34
C GLN A 100 -43.67 -20.68 73.50
N GLY A 101 -42.62 -21.44 73.23
CA GLY A 101 -42.57 -22.88 73.47
C GLY A 101 -41.14 -23.35 73.68
N LYS A 102 -40.99 -24.62 74.05
CA LYS A 102 -39.70 -25.29 74.14
C LYS A 102 -39.36 -25.99 72.83
N SER A 103 -38.08 -26.02 72.49
CA SER A 103 -37.55 -26.72 71.32
C SER A 103 -36.44 -27.69 71.72
N ASN A 104 -36.34 -28.80 71.00
CA ASN A 104 -35.17 -29.67 71.02
C ASN A 104 -34.54 -29.77 69.61
N ASN A 105 -34.87 -28.83 68.71
CA ASN A 105 -34.31 -28.80 67.37
C ASN A 105 -32.78 -28.58 67.44
N GLN A 106 -32.07 -28.98 66.39
CA GLN A 106 -30.65 -28.74 66.32
C GLN A 106 -30.38 -27.26 66.03
N LEU A 107 -29.59 -26.58 66.87
CA LEU A 107 -29.20 -25.18 66.67
C LEU A 107 -28.30 -25.03 65.43
N PRO A 108 -28.48 -23.96 64.64
CA PRO A 108 -27.69 -23.75 63.42
C PRO A 108 -26.24 -23.36 63.71
N ILE A 109 -25.96 -22.82 64.91
CA ILE A 109 -24.61 -22.63 65.43
C ILE A 109 -24.41 -23.37 66.74
N THR A 110 -23.19 -23.82 67.01
CA THR A 110 -22.76 -24.35 68.30
C THR A 110 -21.64 -23.48 68.86
N ILE A 111 -21.74 -23.15 70.14
CA ILE A 111 -20.71 -22.43 70.88
C ILE A 111 -19.94 -23.45 71.70
N SER A 112 -18.61 -23.49 71.57
CA SER A 112 -17.75 -24.32 72.41
C SER A 112 -16.74 -23.44 73.12
N VAL A 113 -16.76 -23.49 74.45
CA VAL A 113 -15.92 -22.69 75.33
C VAL A 113 -14.96 -23.61 76.06
N ASN A 114 -13.66 -23.42 75.81
CA ASN A 114 -12.61 -24.19 76.42
C ASN A 114 -11.75 -23.30 77.31
N TYR A 115 -11.41 -23.79 78.51
CA TYR A 115 -10.63 -23.07 79.49
C TYR A 115 -9.27 -23.74 79.67
N GLU A 116 -8.22 -22.93 79.64
CA GLU A 116 -6.90 -23.32 80.10
C GLU A 116 -6.49 -22.44 81.28
N PHE A 117 -5.99 -23.08 82.34
CA PHE A 117 -5.45 -22.41 83.50
C PHE A 117 -3.98 -22.80 83.69
N ASN A 118 -3.10 -21.80 83.77
CA ASN A 118 -1.66 -21.96 83.80
C ASN A 118 -1.11 -22.86 82.67
N GLY A 119 -1.70 -22.76 81.48
CA GLY A 119 -1.29 -23.48 80.28
C GLY A 119 -1.72 -24.95 80.23
N LYS A 120 -2.67 -25.38 81.07
CA LYS A 120 -3.30 -26.71 80.99
C LYS A 120 -4.80 -26.55 80.81
N LYS A 121 -5.39 -27.38 79.94
CA LYS A 121 -6.84 -27.51 79.82
C LYS A 121 -7.43 -28.00 81.15
N VAL A 122 -8.47 -27.32 81.63
CA VAL A 122 -9.14 -27.59 82.91
C VAL A 122 -10.66 -27.60 82.73
N ASP A 123 -11.37 -28.25 83.66
CA ASP A 123 -12.78 -27.95 83.91
C ASP A 123 -12.84 -26.60 84.66
N PRO A 124 -13.58 -25.60 84.16
CA PRO A 124 -13.59 -24.27 84.77
C PRO A 124 -14.10 -24.27 86.22
N ASN A 125 -14.94 -25.24 86.62
CA ASN A 125 -15.45 -25.34 87.99
C ASN A 125 -14.36 -25.76 88.99
N GLU A 126 -13.32 -26.48 88.54
CA GLU A 126 -12.22 -26.95 89.40
C GLU A 126 -11.23 -25.85 89.76
N VAL A 127 -11.27 -24.72 89.06
CA VAL A 127 -10.34 -23.58 89.23
C VAL A 127 -11.04 -22.33 89.73
N LEU A 128 -12.32 -22.41 90.14
CA LEU A 128 -13.07 -21.29 90.70
C LEU A 128 -12.36 -20.73 91.95
N GLY A 129 -12.16 -19.42 91.95
CA GLY A 129 -11.48 -18.67 93.01
C GLY A 129 -9.95 -18.77 93.02
N GLU A 130 -9.35 -19.53 92.11
CA GLU A 130 -7.90 -19.67 92.02
C GLU A 130 -7.25 -18.44 91.33
N SER A 131 -6.00 -18.14 91.69
CA SER A 131 -5.20 -17.10 91.04
C SER A 131 -4.25 -17.71 90.01
N GLY A 132 -4.12 -17.11 88.82
CA GLY A 132 -3.24 -17.63 87.77
C GLY A 132 -3.45 -16.99 86.41
N LYS A 133 -2.78 -17.56 85.39
CA LYS A 133 -2.99 -17.18 83.99
C LYS A 133 -4.13 -17.98 83.42
N PHE A 134 -5.03 -17.32 82.71
CA PHE A 134 -6.15 -17.99 82.05
C PHE A 134 -6.08 -17.78 80.53
N LYS A 135 -6.63 -18.75 79.81
CA LYS A 135 -7.02 -18.64 78.41
C LYS A 135 -8.44 -19.19 78.25
N ILE A 136 -9.30 -18.45 77.57
CA ILE A 136 -10.65 -18.86 77.20
C ILE A 136 -10.69 -18.88 75.67
N SER A 137 -10.87 -20.05 75.08
CA SER A 137 -11.03 -20.20 73.63
C SER A 137 -12.50 -20.42 73.31
N VAL A 138 -13.12 -19.46 72.64
CA VAL A 138 -14.52 -19.51 72.19
C VAL A 138 -14.54 -19.85 70.71
N ASN A 139 -15.17 -20.97 70.37
CA ASN A 139 -15.33 -21.43 68.98
C ASN A 139 -16.80 -21.39 68.61
N ILE A 140 -17.10 -20.81 67.44
CA ILE A 140 -18.46 -20.68 66.92
C ILE A 140 -18.54 -21.52 65.64
N THR A 141 -19.18 -22.67 65.72
CA THR A 141 -19.26 -23.60 64.58
C THR A 141 -20.61 -23.48 63.89
N ASN A 142 -20.62 -23.26 62.57
CA ASN A 142 -21.82 -23.36 61.74
C ASN A 142 -22.15 -24.82 61.43
N ASN A 143 -23.34 -25.28 61.81
CA ASN A 143 -23.79 -26.64 61.58
C ASN A 143 -24.73 -26.78 60.37
N GLN A 144 -25.04 -25.68 59.68
CA GLN A 144 -25.96 -25.65 58.55
C GLN A 144 -25.18 -25.37 57.26
N SER A 145 -25.09 -26.37 56.39
CA SER A 145 -24.46 -26.24 55.08
C SER A 145 -25.24 -26.99 54.00
N LYS A 146 -25.03 -26.58 52.75
CA LYS A 146 -25.60 -27.18 51.55
C LYS A 146 -24.48 -27.36 50.53
N THR A 147 -24.32 -28.56 49.99
CA THR A 147 -23.40 -28.79 48.87
C THR A 147 -24.06 -28.36 47.57
N VAL A 148 -23.44 -27.44 46.84
CA VAL A 148 -23.86 -26.97 45.51
C VAL A 148 -22.73 -27.11 44.51
N PHE A 149 -23.06 -27.04 43.22
CA PHE A 149 -22.07 -27.03 42.14
C PHE A 149 -21.82 -25.59 41.73
N ILE A 150 -20.60 -25.11 41.96
CA ILE A 150 -20.11 -23.80 41.49
C ILE A 150 -19.04 -24.11 40.44
N ASN A 151 -19.24 -23.66 39.20
CA ASN A 151 -18.32 -23.94 38.08
C ASN A 151 -17.91 -25.43 37.95
N ASN A 152 -18.89 -26.34 38.03
CA ASN A 152 -18.71 -27.80 37.98
C ASN A 152 -17.90 -28.43 39.12
N GLU A 153 -17.53 -27.67 40.14
CA GLU A 153 -16.90 -28.18 41.35
C GLU A 153 -17.89 -28.22 42.53
N LYS A 154 -17.75 -29.24 43.39
CA LYS A 154 -18.61 -29.37 44.57
C LYS A 154 -18.11 -28.45 45.67
N ARG A 155 -18.94 -27.50 46.07
CA ARG A 155 -18.65 -26.56 47.16
C ARG A 155 -19.69 -26.67 48.27
N ASN A 156 -19.25 -26.60 49.52
CA ASN A 156 -20.16 -26.52 50.67
C ASN A 156 -20.41 -25.05 51.00
N ILE A 157 -21.65 -24.61 50.84
CA ILE A 157 -22.09 -23.28 51.20
C ILE A 157 -22.75 -23.36 52.58
N TYR A 158 -22.26 -22.57 53.53
CA TYR A 158 -22.78 -22.49 54.89
C TYR A 158 -23.86 -21.42 54.98
N LEU A 159 -24.87 -21.64 55.83
CA LEU A 159 -25.93 -20.68 56.07
C LEU A 159 -25.31 -19.40 56.64
N PRO A 160 -25.43 -18.23 55.97
CA PRO A 160 -24.78 -17.02 56.46
C PRO A 160 -25.48 -16.50 57.72
N LEU A 161 -24.81 -16.66 58.86
CA LEU A 161 -25.29 -16.25 60.17
C LEU A 161 -24.37 -15.16 60.72
N LEU A 162 -24.83 -13.91 60.66
CA LEU A 162 -24.11 -12.81 61.30
C LEU A 162 -24.17 -13.03 62.80
N THR A 163 -23.01 -13.32 63.39
CA THR A 163 -22.87 -13.74 64.78
C THR A 163 -21.99 -12.74 65.53
N ALA A 164 -22.54 -12.16 66.59
CA ALA A 164 -21.81 -11.32 67.53
C ALA A 164 -21.74 -12.03 68.88
N ALA A 165 -20.53 -12.24 69.40
CA ALA A 165 -20.28 -12.77 70.73
C ALA A 165 -19.73 -11.68 71.64
N GLU A 166 -20.21 -11.65 72.87
CA GLU A 166 -19.79 -10.72 73.91
C GLU A 166 -19.48 -11.51 75.19
N LEU A 167 -18.29 -11.28 75.76
CA LEU A 167 -17.89 -11.84 77.05
C LEU A 167 -17.59 -10.71 78.02
N THR A 168 -18.15 -10.81 79.22
CA THR A 168 -17.93 -9.80 80.28
C THR A 168 -17.01 -10.37 81.35
N LEU A 169 -15.84 -9.74 81.53
CA LEU A 169 -14.87 -10.08 82.57
C LEU A 169 -14.80 -8.96 83.61
N SER A 170 -15.02 -9.28 84.88
CA SER A 170 -14.93 -8.28 85.97
C SER A 170 -13.49 -7.83 86.20
N ASN A 171 -13.22 -6.52 86.14
CA ASN A 171 -11.88 -5.99 86.37
C ASN A 171 -11.41 -6.12 87.83
N SER A 172 -12.31 -6.46 88.78
CA SER A 172 -11.91 -6.77 90.15
C SER A 172 -11.16 -8.11 90.24
N ASN A 173 -11.44 -9.02 89.30
CA ASN A 173 -11.00 -10.41 89.31
C ASN A 173 -10.07 -10.75 88.13
N PHE A 174 -10.18 -10.01 87.02
CA PHE A 174 -9.42 -10.21 85.79
C PHE A 174 -8.60 -8.97 85.44
N SER A 175 -7.38 -9.19 84.95
CA SER A 175 -6.44 -8.15 84.56
C SER A 175 -5.61 -8.59 83.35
N ASN A 176 -5.01 -7.62 82.63
CA ASN A 176 -4.20 -7.88 81.44
C ASN A 176 -4.95 -8.70 80.36
N VAL A 177 -6.22 -8.38 80.12
CA VAL A 177 -7.06 -9.08 79.14
C VAL A 177 -6.64 -8.69 77.71
N GLU A 178 -6.22 -9.68 76.94
CA GLU A 178 -5.86 -9.58 75.52
C GLU A 178 -6.70 -10.58 74.71
N VAL A 179 -6.93 -10.26 73.42
CA VAL A 179 -7.74 -11.09 72.52
C VAL A 179 -7.01 -11.37 71.22
N SER A 180 -7.16 -12.58 70.66
CA SER A 180 -6.58 -12.94 69.36
C SER A 180 -7.30 -12.28 68.19
N SER A 181 -8.59 -12.04 68.35
CA SER A 181 -9.47 -11.38 67.38
C SER A 181 -10.64 -10.72 68.10
N GLY A 182 -11.25 -9.71 67.48
CA GLY A 182 -12.27 -8.86 68.12
C GLY A 182 -11.67 -7.67 68.88
N LYS A 183 -12.46 -7.06 69.76
CA LYS A 183 -12.10 -5.83 70.47
C LYS A 183 -12.39 -5.93 71.97
N VAL A 184 -11.42 -5.55 72.79
CA VAL A 184 -11.62 -5.34 74.23
C VAL A 184 -12.04 -3.90 74.47
N ILE A 185 -13.15 -3.72 75.18
CA ILE A 185 -13.68 -2.42 75.60
C ILE A 185 -13.75 -2.43 77.12
N ASN A 186 -13.04 -1.52 77.77
CA ASN A 186 -13.05 -1.39 79.23
C ASN A 186 -13.95 -0.23 79.65
N ASP A 187 -14.97 -0.50 80.47
CA ASP A 187 -15.95 0.51 80.93
C ASP A 187 -15.62 1.07 82.33
N GLY A 188 -14.49 0.66 82.92
CA GLY A 188 -14.03 0.99 84.26
C GLY A 188 -14.23 -0.14 85.27
N ASN A 189 -15.36 -0.86 85.21
CA ASN A 189 -15.66 -1.96 86.14
C ASN A 189 -15.47 -3.34 85.50
N ASN A 190 -15.72 -3.46 84.19
CA ASN A 190 -15.60 -4.70 83.43
C ASN A 190 -14.76 -4.48 82.15
N SER A 191 -14.17 -5.57 81.67
CA SER A 191 -13.62 -5.69 80.33
C SER A 191 -14.60 -6.48 79.47
N LEU A 192 -15.22 -5.81 78.50
CA LEU A 192 -16.13 -6.40 77.53
C LEU A 192 -15.31 -6.83 76.31
N VAL A 193 -15.34 -8.11 75.97
CA VAL A 193 -14.75 -8.65 74.75
C VAL A 193 -15.85 -8.82 73.73
N THR A 194 -15.81 -8.05 72.64
CA THR A 194 -16.77 -8.16 71.53
C THR A 194 -16.10 -8.76 70.30
N PHE A 195 -16.75 -9.75 69.71
CA PHE A 195 -16.32 -10.44 68.50
C PHE A 195 -17.49 -10.53 67.52
N VAL A 196 -17.26 -10.27 66.23
CA VAL A 196 -18.28 -10.38 65.17
C VAL A 196 -17.71 -11.24 64.06
N THR A 197 -18.46 -12.26 63.64
CA THR A 197 -18.07 -13.18 62.57
C THR A 197 -19.30 -13.65 61.78
N ILE A 198 -19.07 -14.26 60.61
CA ILE A 198 -20.06 -15.00 59.83
C ILE A 198 -19.51 -16.41 59.66
N PRO A 199 -19.85 -17.35 60.57
CA PRO A 199 -19.20 -18.65 60.61
C PRO A 199 -19.36 -19.46 59.32
N GLY A 200 -18.24 -19.95 58.76
CA GLY A 200 -18.20 -20.70 57.51
C GLY A 200 -18.22 -19.85 56.21
N LEU A 201 -18.09 -18.52 56.30
CA LEU A 201 -18.11 -17.63 55.13
C LEU A 201 -16.87 -17.80 54.24
N LYS A 202 -15.69 -17.99 54.83
CA LYS A 202 -14.42 -18.18 54.10
C LYS A 202 -14.47 -19.43 53.22
N GLU A 203 -14.98 -20.53 53.77
CA GLU A 203 -15.17 -21.81 53.08
C GLU A 203 -16.27 -21.73 52.01
N SER A 204 -17.33 -20.97 52.26
CA SER A 204 -18.44 -20.80 51.31
C SER A 204 -18.02 -20.03 50.04
N LEU A 205 -17.12 -19.05 50.19
CA LEU A 205 -16.64 -18.24 49.08
C LEU A 205 -15.40 -18.82 48.37
N ASP A 206 -14.74 -19.82 48.97
CA ASP A 206 -13.51 -20.45 48.46
C ASP A 206 -12.43 -19.43 48.10
N LEU A 207 -12.27 -18.45 48.99
CA LEU A 207 -11.24 -17.43 48.87
C LEU A 207 -9.91 -18.09 49.26
N GLY A 208 -9.26 -18.73 48.28
CA GLY A 208 -7.94 -19.35 48.46
C GLY A 208 -6.85 -18.34 48.80
N ASP A 209 -5.62 -18.85 49.02
CA ASP A 209 -4.43 -18.07 49.43
C ASP A 209 -4.07 -16.89 48.48
N VAL A 210 -4.58 -16.91 47.24
CA VAL A 210 -4.34 -15.90 46.20
C VAL A 210 -4.96 -14.54 46.57
N LEU A 211 -6.06 -14.51 47.33
CA LEU A 211 -6.68 -13.25 47.77
C LEU A 211 -5.92 -12.61 48.95
N ASP A 212 -5.30 -13.45 49.80
CA ASP A 212 -4.48 -13.01 50.93
C ASP A 212 -3.20 -12.27 50.46
N ASP A 213 -2.63 -12.67 49.31
CA ASP A 213 -1.48 -12.00 48.67
C ASP A 213 -1.85 -10.66 48.02
N LEU A 214 -3.11 -10.49 47.57
CA LEU A 214 -3.55 -9.30 46.85
C LEU A 214 -4.08 -8.18 47.78
N LEU A 215 -4.71 -8.54 48.91
CA LEU A 215 -5.39 -7.59 49.80
C LEU A 215 -4.58 -7.21 51.04
N GLY A 216 -3.53 -7.97 51.36
CA GLY A 216 -2.68 -7.72 52.53
C GLY A 216 -3.39 -8.04 53.86
N SER A 217 -2.61 -8.39 54.87
CA SER A 217 -3.03 -8.99 56.16
C SER A 217 -3.89 -8.10 57.10
N SER A 218 -4.61 -7.10 56.60
CA SER A 218 -5.24 -6.06 57.44
C SER A 218 -6.72 -5.75 57.16
N SER A 219 -7.42 -6.55 56.36
CA SER A 219 -8.85 -6.30 56.07
C SER A 219 -9.72 -7.51 56.34
N ILE A 220 -10.40 -7.47 57.50
CA ILE A 220 -11.46 -8.37 57.98
C ILE A 220 -10.97 -9.78 58.33
N ASP A 221 -10.72 -10.02 59.62
CA ASP A 221 -10.46 -11.35 60.16
C ASP A 221 -11.78 -12.15 60.21
N LEU A 222 -11.95 -13.06 59.24
CA LEU A 222 -13.11 -13.95 59.10
C LEU A 222 -12.95 -15.24 59.95
N SER A 223 -12.16 -15.21 61.02
CA SER A 223 -12.02 -16.37 61.92
C SER A 223 -13.37 -16.77 62.54
N ASP A 224 -13.57 -18.07 62.73
CA ASP A 224 -14.74 -18.64 63.41
C ASP A 224 -14.49 -18.83 64.93
N SER A 225 -13.32 -18.44 65.41
CA SER A 225 -12.92 -18.54 66.81
C SER A 225 -12.09 -17.34 67.28
N PHE A 226 -12.13 -17.10 68.59
CA PHE A 226 -11.27 -16.13 69.25
C PHE A 226 -10.83 -16.63 70.62
N GLU A 227 -9.62 -16.22 71.01
CA GLU A 227 -9.02 -16.56 72.30
C GLU A 227 -8.89 -15.29 73.15
N ILE A 228 -9.26 -15.41 74.42
CA ILE A 228 -9.06 -14.40 75.45
C ILE A 228 -7.98 -14.90 76.38
N THR A 229 -6.93 -14.12 76.60
CA THR A 229 -5.87 -14.44 77.57
C THR A 229 -5.71 -13.34 78.60
N GLY A 230 -5.33 -13.70 79.82
CA GLY A 230 -5.02 -12.72 80.84
C GLY A 230 -4.60 -13.34 82.16
N GLU A 231 -4.65 -12.52 83.21
CA GLU A 231 -4.34 -12.91 84.58
C GLU A 231 -5.55 -12.70 85.47
N THR A 232 -5.76 -13.62 86.42
CA THR A 232 -6.82 -13.51 87.41
C THR A 232 -6.27 -13.74 88.81
N ASN A 233 -6.84 -13.05 89.80
CA ASN A 233 -6.58 -13.27 91.23
C ASN A 233 -7.71 -14.07 91.90
N ASN A 234 -8.87 -14.22 91.25
CA ASN A 234 -10.04 -14.93 91.73
C ASN A 234 -10.84 -15.39 90.51
N PHE A 235 -10.48 -16.54 89.94
CA PHE A 235 -11.08 -16.99 88.68
C PHE A 235 -12.59 -17.21 88.83
N GLU A 236 -13.36 -16.62 87.92
CA GLU A 236 -14.81 -16.78 87.80
C GLU A 236 -15.15 -17.15 86.36
N ILE A 237 -16.25 -17.85 86.15
CA ILE A 237 -16.68 -18.17 84.79
C ILE A 237 -17.37 -16.93 84.23
N PRO A 238 -16.87 -16.29 83.15
CA PRO A 238 -17.47 -15.07 82.63
C PRO A 238 -18.81 -15.37 81.96
N ALA A 239 -19.73 -14.40 82.04
CA ALA A 239 -20.97 -14.47 81.29
C ALA A 239 -20.69 -14.30 79.79
N ILE A 240 -21.30 -15.17 79.00
CA ILE A 240 -21.18 -15.18 77.54
C ILE A 240 -22.55 -14.88 76.95
N MET A 241 -22.62 -13.91 76.05
CA MET A 241 -23.80 -13.63 75.25
C MET A 241 -23.44 -13.75 73.79
N VAL A 242 -24.19 -14.55 73.03
CA VAL A 242 -24.04 -14.68 71.59
C VAL A 242 -25.36 -14.34 70.92
N LEU A 243 -25.33 -13.37 70.02
CA LEU A 243 -26.43 -13.02 69.14
C LEU A 243 -26.09 -13.51 67.73
N ALA A 244 -26.95 -14.35 67.14
CA ALA A 244 -26.81 -14.74 65.74
C ALA A 244 -28.11 -14.48 64.97
N THR A 245 -28.01 -13.94 63.76
CA THR A 245 -29.17 -13.65 62.91
C THR A 245 -28.90 -14.08 61.48
N THR A 246 -29.94 -14.58 60.81
CA THR A 246 -29.95 -14.67 59.36
C THR A 246 -30.19 -13.26 58.80
N SER A 247 -29.24 -12.69 58.07
CA SER A 247 -29.46 -11.42 57.34
C SER A 247 -29.23 -11.67 55.86
N SER A 248 -30.31 -11.62 55.07
CA SER A 248 -30.25 -11.71 53.61
C SER A 248 -30.13 -10.33 52.94
N GLU A 249 -30.53 -9.27 53.64
CA GLU A 249 -30.61 -7.90 53.10
C GLU A 249 -29.22 -7.25 52.95
N ASP A 250 -28.26 -7.61 53.80
CA ASP A 250 -26.90 -7.03 53.78
C ASP A 250 -25.95 -7.71 52.76
N ILE A 251 -26.28 -8.93 52.29
CA ILE A 251 -25.47 -9.69 51.32
C ILE A 251 -25.86 -9.36 49.86
N ASP A 252 -27.12 -8.96 49.64
CA ASP A 252 -27.65 -8.55 48.32
C ASP A 252 -26.97 -7.25 47.80
N GLU A 253 -26.35 -6.42 48.64
CA GLU A 253 -25.71 -5.14 48.27
C GLU A 253 -24.28 -5.25 47.69
N ILE A 254 -23.73 -6.45 47.51
CA ILE A 254 -22.41 -6.65 46.87
C ILE A 254 -22.54 -6.54 45.34
N GLU A 255 -22.33 -5.33 44.79
CA GLU A 255 -22.29 -5.00 43.34
C GLU A 255 -20.84 -5.02 42.78
N GLY A 256 -20.63 -5.57 41.57
CA GLY A 256 -19.31 -5.50 40.88
C GLY A 256 -18.99 -6.54 39.78
N ILE A 257 -19.94 -7.38 39.36
CA ILE A 257 -19.63 -8.58 38.54
C ILE A 257 -19.78 -8.34 37.02
N ASP A 258 -20.73 -7.49 36.59
CA ASP A 258 -20.93 -7.16 35.16
C ASP A 258 -19.68 -6.54 34.50
N SER A 259 -18.83 -5.85 35.27
CA SER A 259 -17.58 -5.28 34.78
C SER A 259 -16.48 -6.28 34.43
N LEU A 260 -16.59 -7.54 34.87
CA LEU A 260 -15.58 -8.58 34.62
C LEU A 260 -15.74 -9.23 33.25
N ASP A 261 -16.98 -9.43 32.80
CA ASP A 261 -17.29 -9.96 31.46
C ASP A 261 -16.96 -8.93 30.35
N ASP A 262 -17.25 -7.65 30.61
CA ASP A 262 -16.84 -6.54 29.73
C ASP A 262 -15.31 -6.45 29.61
N LEU A 263 -14.58 -6.70 30.71
CA LEU A 263 -13.13 -6.73 30.72
C LEU A 263 -12.57 -7.92 29.94
N ARG A 264 -13.19 -9.11 30.05
CA ARG A 264 -12.84 -10.31 29.27
C ARG A 264 -13.03 -10.08 27.77
N THR A 265 -14.12 -9.43 27.38
CA THR A 265 -14.40 -9.07 25.98
C THR A 265 -13.36 -8.08 25.47
N SER A 266 -13.03 -7.06 26.26
CA SER A 266 -12.04 -6.04 25.90
C SER A 266 -10.62 -6.61 25.72
N LEU A 267 -10.22 -7.61 26.52
CA LEU A 267 -8.93 -8.30 26.38
C LEU A 267 -8.85 -9.12 25.08
N ASN A 268 -9.92 -9.82 24.72
CA ASN A 268 -10.00 -10.57 23.46
C ASN A 268 -10.02 -9.64 22.23
N ASP A 269 -10.75 -8.53 22.29
CA ASP A 269 -10.80 -7.53 21.22
C ASP A 269 -9.41 -6.89 21.01
N LEU A 270 -8.67 -6.65 22.09
CA LEU A 270 -7.30 -6.16 22.02
C LEU A 270 -6.34 -7.15 21.34
N GLN A 271 -6.46 -8.44 21.65
CA GLN A 271 -5.69 -9.50 20.97
C GLN A 271 -6.03 -9.56 19.48
N LYS A 272 -7.32 -9.50 19.14
CA LYS A 272 -7.81 -9.50 17.75
C LYS A 272 -7.29 -8.30 16.96
N GLY A 273 -7.31 -7.11 17.56
CA GLY A 273 -6.73 -5.90 16.95
C GLY A 273 -5.22 -6.03 16.69
N GLY A 274 -4.49 -6.74 17.56
CA GLY A 274 -3.09 -7.08 17.35
C GLY A 274 -2.84 -8.01 16.16
N GLU A 275 -3.70 -9.02 15.97
CA GLU A 275 -3.66 -9.92 14.81
C GLU A 275 -3.91 -9.18 13.50
N ASP A 276 -4.93 -8.32 13.47
CA ASP A 276 -5.27 -7.55 12.27
C ASP A 276 -4.15 -6.57 11.90
N LEU A 277 -3.52 -5.93 12.89
CA LEU A 277 -2.35 -5.07 12.68
C LEU A 277 -1.14 -5.87 12.16
N LEU A 278 -0.89 -7.06 12.70
CA LEU A 278 0.17 -7.95 12.24
C LEU A 278 -0.06 -8.38 10.79
N SER A 279 -1.28 -8.80 10.46
CA SER A 279 -1.67 -9.17 9.10
C SER A 279 -1.50 -7.99 8.13
N GLY A 280 -2.00 -6.81 8.48
CA GLY A 280 -1.87 -5.60 7.65
C GLY A 280 -0.41 -5.18 7.44
N SER A 281 0.44 -5.29 8.46
CA SER A 281 1.87 -5.00 8.32
C SER A 281 2.61 -6.02 7.43
N LYS A 282 2.15 -7.28 7.41
CA LYS A 282 2.68 -8.32 6.51
C LYS A 282 2.27 -8.08 5.06
N GLU A 283 1.00 -7.75 4.82
CA GLU A 283 0.52 -7.39 3.48
C GLU A 283 1.28 -6.18 2.91
N LEU A 284 1.55 -5.16 3.75
CA LEU A 284 2.38 -4.02 3.36
C LEU A 284 3.81 -4.44 2.99
N LEU A 285 4.45 -5.31 3.79
CA LEU A 285 5.79 -5.83 3.49
C LEU A 285 5.84 -6.62 2.18
N ASP A 286 4.82 -7.44 1.93
CA ASP A 286 4.72 -8.24 0.70
C ASP A 286 4.53 -7.34 -0.53
N GLY A 287 3.62 -6.35 -0.45
CA GLY A 287 3.45 -5.35 -1.49
C GLY A 287 4.72 -4.54 -1.76
N GLN A 288 5.47 -4.17 -0.72
CA GLN A 288 6.73 -3.46 -0.87
C GLN A 288 7.85 -4.33 -1.47
N THR A 289 7.83 -5.63 -1.18
CA THR A 289 8.74 -6.61 -1.78
C THR A 289 8.47 -6.77 -3.27
N GLU A 290 7.20 -6.85 -3.67
CA GLU A 290 6.79 -6.91 -5.07
C GLU A 290 7.15 -5.62 -5.81
N LEU A 291 6.91 -4.45 -5.22
CA LEU A 291 7.29 -3.16 -5.79
C LEU A 291 8.80 -3.07 -6.04
N ALA A 292 9.63 -3.44 -5.07
CA ALA A 292 11.09 -3.42 -5.23
C ALA A 292 11.57 -4.37 -6.34
N SER A 293 10.96 -5.56 -6.44
CA SER A 293 11.25 -6.53 -7.50
C SER A 293 10.90 -5.98 -8.88
N ASN A 294 9.69 -5.43 -9.04
CA ASN A 294 9.24 -4.84 -10.30
C ASN A 294 10.09 -3.61 -10.70
N TYR A 295 10.50 -2.80 -9.73
CA TYR A 295 11.37 -1.65 -10.01
C TYR A 295 12.80 -2.07 -10.40
N SER A 296 13.28 -3.22 -9.90
CA SER A 296 14.56 -3.80 -10.33
C SER A 296 14.53 -4.18 -11.82
N ILE A 297 13.42 -4.79 -12.27
CA ILE A 297 13.20 -5.10 -13.69
C ILE A 297 13.15 -3.82 -14.53
N PHE A 298 12.40 -2.80 -14.07
CA PHE A 298 12.34 -1.49 -14.74
C PHE A 298 13.74 -0.87 -14.87
N ASN A 299 14.53 -0.88 -13.79
CA ASN A 299 15.88 -0.34 -13.78
C ASN A 299 16.82 -1.06 -14.76
N ALA A 300 16.71 -2.39 -14.85
CA ALA A 300 17.42 -3.18 -15.85
C ALA A 300 17.01 -2.79 -17.28
N GLY A 301 15.70 -2.60 -17.54
CA GLY A 301 15.17 -2.14 -18.82
C GLY A 301 15.70 -0.76 -19.23
N VAL A 302 15.77 0.19 -18.28
CA VAL A 302 16.38 1.51 -18.48
C VAL A 302 17.88 1.39 -18.81
N GLY A 303 18.58 0.45 -18.17
CA GLY A 303 19.97 0.12 -18.50
C GLY A 303 20.16 -0.34 -19.94
N THR A 304 19.27 -1.20 -20.43
CA THR A 304 19.25 -1.65 -21.83
C THR A 304 18.95 -0.51 -22.79
N LEU A 305 17.95 0.32 -22.49
CA LEU A 305 17.60 1.51 -23.30
C LEU A 305 18.79 2.46 -23.44
N ASN A 306 19.48 2.75 -22.34
CA ASN A 306 20.65 3.62 -22.36
C ASN A 306 21.80 3.03 -23.22
N SER A 307 22.01 1.72 -23.14
CA SER A 307 23.02 1.03 -23.97
C SER A 307 22.67 1.14 -25.45
N GLY A 308 21.41 0.90 -25.83
CA GLY A 308 20.94 1.07 -27.21
C GLY A 308 21.05 2.51 -27.72
N ALA A 309 20.76 3.51 -26.88
CA ALA A 309 20.94 4.92 -27.24
C ALA A 309 22.41 5.28 -27.50
N ILE A 310 23.35 4.71 -26.74
CA ILE A 310 24.80 4.87 -26.95
C ILE A 310 25.23 4.22 -28.27
N GLU A 311 24.75 3.03 -28.59
CA GLU A 311 25.03 2.36 -29.87
C GLU A 311 24.50 3.17 -31.06
N LEU A 312 23.26 3.66 -31.00
CA LEU A 312 22.68 4.51 -32.02
C LEU A 312 23.51 5.77 -32.24
N ARG A 313 23.90 6.47 -31.17
CA ARG A 313 24.78 7.64 -31.24
C ARG A 313 26.11 7.30 -31.94
N ASN A 314 26.70 6.15 -31.62
CA ASN A 314 27.96 5.72 -32.22
C ASN A 314 27.78 5.43 -33.73
N GLY A 315 26.70 4.74 -34.12
CA GLY A 315 26.36 4.50 -35.53
C GLY A 315 26.13 5.80 -36.31
N LEU A 316 25.42 6.77 -35.72
CA LEU A 316 25.20 8.08 -36.34
C LEU A 316 26.49 8.89 -36.50
N ASN A 317 27.44 8.77 -35.57
CA ASN A 317 28.76 9.39 -35.73
C ASN A 317 29.55 8.77 -36.89
N THR A 318 29.52 7.45 -37.06
CA THR A 318 30.14 6.76 -38.20
C THR A 318 29.52 7.21 -39.52
N LEU A 319 28.19 7.30 -39.58
CA LEU A 319 27.47 7.80 -40.76
C LEU A 319 27.83 9.25 -41.07
N ASN A 320 27.82 10.12 -40.05
CA ASN A 320 28.20 11.53 -40.19
C ASN A 320 29.65 11.71 -40.66
N GLY A 321 30.55 10.80 -40.28
CA GLY A 321 31.93 10.76 -40.78
C GLY A 321 32.06 10.31 -42.24
N SER A 322 31.10 9.54 -42.77
CA SER A 322 31.16 8.93 -44.11
C SER A 322 30.53 9.81 -45.21
N VAL A 323 29.56 10.66 -44.84
CA VAL A 323 28.86 11.55 -45.78
C VAL A 323 29.78 12.55 -46.51
N PRO A 324 30.83 13.15 -45.89
CA PRO A 324 31.77 14.00 -46.60
C PRO A 324 32.50 13.30 -47.77
N THR A 325 32.81 12.00 -47.61
CA THR A 325 33.46 11.20 -48.66
C THR A 325 32.53 11.00 -49.85
N LEU A 326 31.24 10.70 -49.60
CA LEU A 326 30.22 10.61 -50.64
C LEU A 326 30.06 11.95 -51.38
N LEU A 327 30.02 13.06 -50.64
CA LEU A 327 29.92 14.40 -51.23
C LEU A 327 31.13 14.72 -52.13
N SER A 328 32.33 14.29 -51.75
CA SER A 328 33.54 14.41 -52.58
C SER A 328 33.43 13.62 -53.88
N GLY A 329 32.93 12.38 -53.83
CA GLY A 329 32.70 11.56 -55.03
C GLY A 329 31.70 12.18 -56.01
N VAL A 330 30.60 12.73 -55.49
CA VAL A 330 29.57 13.42 -56.32
C VAL A 330 30.14 14.71 -56.95
N ASN A 331 30.97 15.46 -56.24
CA ASN A 331 31.65 16.64 -56.80
C ASN A 331 32.64 16.28 -57.93
N SER A 332 33.37 15.17 -57.78
CA SER A 332 34.26 14.64 -58.83
C SER A 332 33.48 14.24 -60.09
N LEU A 333 32.32 13.59 -59.93
CA LEU A 333 31.43 13.24 -61.04
C LEU A 333 30.91 14.47 -61.79
N ASN A 334 30.42 15.49 -61.06
CA ASN A 334 29.96 16.75 -61.65
C ASN A 334 31.09 17.48 -62.41
N SER A 335 32.32 17.40 -61.91
CA SER A 335 33.50 17.98 -62.58
C SER A 335 33.85 17.22 -63.88
N GLY A 336 33.80 15.88 -63.88
CA GLY A 336 34.03 15.06 -65.08
C GLY A 336 32.96 15.23 -66.15
N ALA A 337 31.69 15.41 -65.76
CA ALA A 337 30.61 15.75 -66.68
C ALA A 337 30.84 17.12 -67.36
N GLY A 338 31.31 18.12 -66.62
CA GLY A 338 31.69 19.43 -67.17
C GLY A 338 32.85 19.36 -68.17
N GLN A 339 33.89 18.58 -67.85
CA GLN A 339 35.05 18.42 -68.74
C GLN A 339 34.71 17.69 -70.05
N SER A 340 33.76 16.74 -70.02
CA SER A 340 33.27 16.07 -71.24
C SER A 340 32.50 17.02 -72.16
N LYS A 341 31.78 18.00 -71.60
CA LYS A 341 31.08 19.04 -72.37
C LYS A 341 32.07 19.96 -73.11
N GLU A 342 33.14 20.42 -72.45
CA GLU A 342 34.16 21.27 -73.08
C GLU A 342 34.92 20.58 -74.23
N ASN A 343 35.16 19.26 -74.14
CA ASN A 343 35.84 18.53 -75.20
C ASN A 343 34.94 18.30 -76.43
N TYR A 344 33.62 18.25 -76.25
CA TYR A 344 32.66 18.08 -77.32
C TYR A 344 32.59 19.32 -78.24
N ASP A 345 32.74 20.53 -77.70
CA ASP A 345 32.75 21.78 -78.49
C ASP A 345 33.84 21.78 -79.59
N LYS A 346 35.01 21.17 -79.33
CA LYS A 346 36.09 21.02 -80.32
C LYS A 346 35.79 19.99 -81.42
N PHE A 347 35.00 18.96 -81.10
CA PHE A 347 34.57 17.95 -82.06
C PHE A 347 33.55 18.52 -83.06
N ASP A 348 32.62 19.36 -82.58
CA ASP A 348 31.59 20.00 -83.42
C ASP A 348 32.18 20.98 -84.46
N GLU A 349 33.26 21.69 -84.11
CA GLU A 349 34.03 22.54 -85.04
C GLU A 349 34.68 21.75 -86.19
N GLY A 350 35.20 20.55 -85.89
CA GLY A 350 35.80 19.65 -86.88
C GLY A 350 34.76 19.09 -87.87
N VAL A 351 33.58 18.72 -87.39
CA VAL A 351 32.46 18.24 -88.22
C VAL A 351 31.95 19.35 -89.14
N SER A 352 31.90 20.60 -88.67
CA SER A 352 31.51 21.77 -89.48
C SER A 352 32.51 22.09 -90.61
N SER A 353 33.80 21.84 -90.39
CA SER A 353 34.86 22.04 -91.38
C SER A 353 34.81 21.01 -92.52
N LEU A 354 34.49 19.74 -92.20
CA LEU A 354 34.32 18.65 -93.18
C LEU A 354 33.17 18.93 -94.16
N ALA A 355 32.04 19.45 -93.68
CA ALA A 355 30.88 19.80 -94.51
C ALA A 355 31.19 20.95 -95.51
N SER A 356 32.03 21.90 -95.12
CA SER A 356 32.48 23.02 -95.98
C SER A 356 33.47 22.56 -97.07
N GLY A 357 34.37 21.63 -96.74
CA GLY A 357 35.32 21.04 -97.70
C GLY A 357 34.63 20.22 -98.80
N ALA A 358 33.62 19.42 -98.43
CA ALA A 358 32.83 18.65 -99.39
C ALA A 358 32.08 19.53 -100.41
N SER A 359 31.64 20.73 -99.99
CA SER A 359 30.96 21.70 -100.86
C SER A 359 31.91 22.37 -101.87
N THR A 360 33.19 22.52 -101.51
CA THR A 360 34.23 23.13 -102.36
C THR A 360 34.66 22.18 -103.48
N LEU A 361 34.81 20.88 -103.17
CA LEU A 361 35.14 19.83 -104.14
C LEU A 361 34.08 19.72 -105.26
N ASN A 362 32.80 19.81 -104.89
CA ASN A 362 31.67 19.76 -105.82
C ASN A 362 31.69 20.92 -106.84
N SER A 363 32.23 22.08 -106.48
CA SER A 363 32.32 23.26 -107.36
C SER A 363 33.47 23.15 -108.38
N GLY A 364 34.58 22.49 -108.01
CA GLY A 364 35.73 22.27 -108.91
C GLY A 364 35.45 21.27 -110.04
N ILE A 365 34.70 20.20 -109.74
CA ILE A 365 34.32 19.15 -110.71
C ILE A 365 33.43 19.73 -111.84
N ASN A 366 32.55 20.69 -111.51
CA ASN A 366 31.71 21.38 -112.50
C ASN A 366 32.52 22.25 -113.49
N THR A 367 33.70 22.74 -113.11
CA THR A 367 34.58 23.56 -113.97
C THR A 367 35.35 22.70 -114.98
N LEU A 368 35.78 21.50 -114.56
CA LEU A 368 36.48 20.53 -115.41
C LEU A 368 35.57 19.96 -116.52
N SER A 369 34.29 19.75 -116.21
CA SER A 369 33.27 19.28 -117.16
C SER A 369 33.08 20.22 -118.37
N GLY A 370 33.30 21.53 -118.21
CA GLY A 370 33.14 22.52 -119.28
C GLY A 370 34.28 22.62 -120.30
N SER A 371 35.45 22.00 -120.05
CA SER A 371 36.68 22.23 -120.84
C SER A 371 37.01 21.12 -121.87
N VAL A 372 36.29 20.00 -121.83
CA VAL A 372 36.54 18.78 -122.63
C VAL A 372 36.22 18.91 -124.14
N PRO A 373 35.21 19.68 -124.61
CA PRO A 373 34.88 19.79 -126.04
C PRO A 373 35.95 20.47 -126.93
N THR A 374 36.78 21.34 -126.36
CA THR A 374 37.82 22.11 -127.10
C THR A 374 39.02 21.24 -127.48
N LEU A 375 39.30 20.17 -126.72
CA LEU A 375 40.40 19.23 -126.93
C LEU A 375 40.13 18.29 -128.13
N LEU A 376 38.87 17.93 -128.38
CA LEU A 376 38.44 17.06 -129.49
C LEU A 376 38.60 17.72 -130.88
N SER A 377 38.67 19.05 -130.96
CA SER A 377 38.79 19.77 -132.24
C SER A 377 40.22 19.79 -132.80
N GLY A 378 41.24 19.81 -131.94
CA GLY A 378 42.65 19.84 -132.35
C GLY A 378 43.20 18.50 -132.89
N VAL A 379 42.68 17.38 -132.42
CA VAL A 379 43.13 16.03 -132.79
C VAL A 379 42.79 15.67 -134.25
N ASN A 380 41.69 16.22 -134.79
CA ASN A 380 41.26 15.96 -136.17
C ASN A 380 42.18 16.58 -137.24
N THR A 381 42.98 17.60 -136.90
CA THR A 381 43.87 18.28 -137.86
C THR A 381 45.21 17.55 -138.03
N LEU A 382 45.64 16.77 -137.03
CA LEU A 382 46.93 16.08 -137.01
C LEU A 382 46.89 14.72 -137.74
N ASN A 383 45.72 14.08 -137.77
CA ASN A 383 45.53 12.73 -138.35
C ASN A 383 45.67 12.67 -139.89
N SER A 384 45.44 13.77 -140.60
CA SER A 384 45.49 13.78 -142.07
C SER A 384 46.89 13.85 -142.67
N GLY A 385 47.93 14.20 -141.89
CA GLY A 385 49.29 14.40 -142.40
C GLY A 385 50.19 13.16 -142.35
N ALA A 386 49.86 12.16 -141.52
CA ALA A 386 50.73 11.02 -141.29
C ALA A 386 50.42 9.80 -142.20
N GLY A 387 49.22 9.73 -142.80
CA GLY A 387 48.73 8.55 -143.54
C GLY A 387 49.19 8.36 -144.98
N GLU A 388 49.99 9.25 -145.54
CA GLU A 388 50.64 8.96 -146.83
C GLU A 388 52.00 8.29 -146.65
N LEU A 389 52.58 8.35 -145.45
CA LEU A 389 53.88 7.77 -145.17
C LEU A 389 53.77 6.49 -144.35
N LYS A 390 53.15 5.50 -145.00
CA LYS A 390 53.90 4.24 -145.16
C LYS A 390 54.06 3.53 -143.80
N ASP A 391 53.06 2.88 -143.25
CA ASP A 391 52.08 1.97 -143.85
C ASP A 391 52.67 0.74 -144.57
N LYS A 392 54.00 0.57 -144.60
CA LYS A 392 54.64 -0.69 -145.05
C LYS A 392 55.66 -1.27 -144.08
N TYR A 393 56.02 -0.55 -143.01
CA TYR A 393 57.15 -0.93 -142.15
C TYR A 393 56.82 -0.97 -140.64
N THR A 394 55.78 -0.26 -140.22
CA THR A 394 55.36 -0.07 -138.82
C THR A 394 54.80 -1.32 -138.16
N GLN A 395 53.95 -2.09 -138.86
CA GLN A 395 53.29 -3.29 -138.30
C GLN A 395 54.21 -4.32 -137.63
N PHE A 396 55.48 -4.40 -138.02
CA PHE A 396 56.44 -5.37 -137.49
C PHE A 396 57.19 -4.87 -136.25
N ASP A 397 57.63 -3.60 -136.23
CA ASP A 397 58.33 -3.05 -135.07
C ASP A 397 57.38 -2.59 -133.96
N ASP A 398 56.15 -2.17 -134.30
CA ASP A 398 55.13 -1.87 -133.31
C ASP A 398 54.83 -3.09 -132.45
N GLY A 399 54.89 -4.31 -133.01
CA GLY A 399 54.72 -5.54 -132.23
C GLY A 399 55.82 -5.76 -131.18
N ILE A 400 57.08 -5.43 -131.50
CA ILE A 400 58.23 -5.63 -130.61
C ILE A 400 58.40 -4.46 -129.63
N SER A 401 58.21 -3.23 -130.08
CA SER A 401 58.18 -2.03 -129.23
C SER A 401 56.96 -2.01 -128.31
N SER A 402 55.79 -2.53 -128.73
CA SER A 402 54.64 -2.74 -127.85
C SER A 402 54.88 -3.86 -126.82
N LEU A 403 55.68 -4.88 -127.14
CA LEU A 403 56.05 -5.92 -126.17
C LEU A 403 57.03 -5.38 -125.11
N ALA A 404 58.06 -4.61 -125.50
CA ALA A 404 59.00 -4.01 -124.56
C ALA A 404 58.39 -2.85 -123.74
N THR A 405 57.56 -2.01 -124.37
CA THR A 405 56.79 -0.96 -123.69
C THR A 405 55.69 -1.58 -122.82
N GLY A 406 55.05 -2.65 -123.28
CA GLY A 406 54.07 -3.41 -122.50
C GLY A 406 54.69 -4.10 -121.30
N ALA A 407 55.88 -4.69 -121.44
CA ALA A 407 56.64 -5.25 -120.33
C ALA A 407 57.15 -4.17 -119.36
N SER A 408 57.57 -3.00 -119.87
CA SER A 408 57.98 -1.84 -119.04
C SER A 408 56.80 -1.23 -118.29
N ALA A 409 55.66 -1.01 -118.95
CA ALA A 409 54.44 -0.49 -118.35
C ALA A 409 53.81 -1.50 -117.37
N LEU A 410 53.92 -2.80 -117.65
CA LEU A 410 53.58 -3.86 -116.69
C LEU A 410 54.51 -3.81 -115.48
N ASN A 411 55.81 -3.62 -115.68
CA ASN A 411 56.77 -3.49 -114.58
C ASN A 411 56.54 -2.23 -113.73
N GLU A 412 56.26 -1.08 -114.36
CA GLU A 412 55.90 0.17 -113.66
C GLU A 412 54.55 0.06 -112.95
N GLY A 413 53.55 -0.59 -113.57
CA GLY A 413 52.26 -0.87 -112.94
C GLY A 413 52.38 -1.83 -111.75
N ILE A 414 53.22 -2.86 -111.87
CA ILE A 414 53.53 -3.78 -110.77
C ILE A 414 54.34 -3.07 -109.69
N ASN A 415 55.30 -2.20 -110.01
CA ASN A 415 56.04 -1.43 -109.01
C ASN A 415 55.12 -0.45 -108.27
N THR A 416 54.22 0.24 -108.99
CA THR A 416 53.21 1.10 -108.37
C THR A 416 52.28 0.30 -107.44
N LEU A 417 51.87 -0.90 -107.84
CA LEU A 417 51.10 -1.81 -107.00
C LEU A 417 51.92 -2.29 -105.80
N ASN A 418 53.18 -2.68 -106.01
CA ASN A 418 54.11 -3.16 -104.98
C ASN A 418 54.49 -2.06 -103.98
N ASP A 419 54.45 -0.79 -104.38
CA ASP A 419 54.64 0.36 -103.49
C ASP A 419 53.37 0.68 -102.69
N SER A 420 52.19 0.37 -103.24
CA SER A 420 50.89 0.65 -102.62
C SER A 420 50.45 -0.45 -101.65
N VAL A 421 50.78 -1.72 -101.91
CA VAL A 421 50.39 -2.88 -101.08
C VAL A 421 50.98 -2.84 -99.65
N PRO A 422 52.23 -2.40 -99.41
CA PRO A 422 52.74 -2.19 -98.05
C PRO A 422 51.91 -1.19 -97.25
N THR A 423 51.40 -0.14 -97.90
CA THR A 423 50.52 0.85 -97.24
C THR A 423 49.18 0.22 -96.83
N LEU A 424 48.59 -0.61 -97.70
CA LEU A 424 47.38 -1.37 -97.40
C LEU A 424 47.60 -2.39 -96.27
N ASN A 425 48.72 -3.13 -96.32
CA ASN A 425 49.07 -4.11 -95.29
C ASN A 425 49.31 -3.45 -93.93
N ASN A 426 50.03 -2.32 -93.91
CA ASN A 426 50.23 -1.52 -92.69
C ASN A 426 48.91 -0.97 -92.15
N GLY A 427 47.99 -0.56 -93.02
CA GLY A 427 46.63 -0.16 -92.62
C GLY A 427 45.83 -1.29 -91.99
N ALA A 428 45.90 -2.51 -92.56
CA ALA A 428 45.25 -3.69 -92.01
C ALA A 428 45.85 -4.12 -90.66
N VAL A 429 47.18 -4.04 -90.51
CA VAL A 429 47.88 -4.28 -89.24
C VAL A 429 47.51 -3.23 -88.20
N ALA A 430 47.50 -1.94 -88.56
CA ALA A 430 47.11 -0.86 -87.67
C ALA A 430 45.64 -1.01 -87.21
N LEU A 431 44.74 -1.41 -88.10
CA LEU A 431 43.35 -1.75 -87.75
C LEU A 431 43.31 -2.91 -86.75
N ASN A 432 44.05 -3.99 -86.99
CA ASN A 432 44.10 -5.13 -86.08
C ASN A 432 44.66 -4.76 -84.69
N SER A 433 45.70 -3.93 -84.65
CA SER A 433 46.24 -3.38 -83.40
C SER A 433 45.23 -2.48 -82.68
N GLY A 434 44.52 -1.62 -83.40
CA GLY A 434 43.48 -0.75 -82.83
C GLY A 434 42.28 -1.54 -82.26
N VAL A 435 41.85 -2.59 -82.95
CA VAL A 435 40.81 -3.51 -82.45
C VAL A 435 41.28 -4.25 -81.20
N SER A 436 42.55 -4.65 -81.15
CA SER A 436 43.14 -5.30 -79.97
C SER A 436 43.21 -4.34 -78.77
N GLU A 437 43.58 -3.09 -78.98
CA GLU A 437 43.58 -2.05 -77.93
C GLU A 437 42.17 -1.77 -77.42
N LEU A 438 41.19 -1.69 -78.32
CA LEU A 438 39.78 -1.51 -77.97
C LEU A 438 39.24 -2.69 -77.15
N GLN A 439 39.60 -3.93 -77.51
CA GLN A 439 39.23 -5.13 -76.76
C GLN A 439 39.81 -5.13 -75.34
N GLY A 440 41.04 -4.64 -75.16
CA GLY A 440 41.65 -4.43 -73.84
C GLY A 440 40.84 -3.45 -72.99
N LYS A 441 40.50 -2.28 -73.53
CA LYS A 441 39.67 -1.27 -72.84
C LYS A 441 38.25 -1.75 -72.56
N TYR A 442 37.69 -2.60 -73.41
CA TYR A 442 36.37 -3.20 -73.21
C TYR A 442 36.32 -4.11 -71.97
N THR A 443 37.43 -4.79 -71.66
CA THR A 443 37.52 -5.65 -70.48
C THR A 443 37.38 -4.84 -69.18
N GLU A 444 37.96 -3.64 -69.12
CA GLU A 444 37.79 -2.72 -67.98
C GLU A 444 36.35 -2.21 -67.87
N PHE A 445 35.71 -1.92 -69.00
CA PHE A 445 34.28 -1.55 -69.05
C PHE A 445 33.37 -2.67 -68.52
N ASP A 446 33.58 -3.92 -68.96
CA ASP A 446 32.79 -5.09 -68.54
C ASP A 446 32.91 -5.37 -67.03
N LEU A 447 34.12 -5.21 -66.47
CA LEU A 447 34.36 -5.28 -65.02
C LEU A 447 33.64 -4.16 -64.26
N GLY A 448 33.60 -2.95 -64.81
CA GLY A 448 32.86 -1.81 -64.25
C GLY A 448 31.35 -2.03 -64.23
N VAL A 449 30.79 -2.58 -65.32
CA VAL A 449 29.36 -2.93 -65.42
C VAL A 449 29.00 -4.05 -64.45
N SER A 450 29.84 -5.08 -64.33
CA SER A 450 29.65 -6.16 -63.35
C SER A 450 29.66 -5.60 -61.91
N SER A 451 30.61 -4.73 -61.59
CA SER A 451 30.70 -4.07 -60.28
C SER A 451 29.48 -3.20 -59.98
N LEU A 452 28.89 -2.54 -61.00
CA LEU A 452 27.66 -1.77 -60.87
C LEU A 452 26.46 -2.69 -60.56
N ALA A 453 26.35 -3.84 -61.23
CA ALA A 453 25.28 -4.80 -60.96
C ALA A 453 25.37 -5.37 -59.53
N ASP A 454 26.58 -5.73 -59.09
CA ASP A 454 26.82 -6.17 -57.70
C ASP A 454 26.53 -5.05 -56.68
N GLY A 455 26.92 -3.82 -56.98
CA GLY A 455 26.61 -2.65 -56.14
C GLY A 455 25.11 -2.38 -56.03
N ALA A 456 24.38 -2.47 -57.15
CA ALA A 456 22.92 -2.32 -57.16
C ALA A 456 22.21 -3.44 -56.39
N LYS A 457 22.74 -4.67 -56.44
CA LYS A 457 22.25 -5.80 -55.67
C LYS A 457 22.45 -5.59 -54.17
N ASN A 458 23.66 -5.20 -53.76
CA ASN A 458 23.96 -4.90 -52.36
C ASN A 458 23.11 -3.74 -51.81
N LEU A 459 22.84 -2.72 -52.64
CA LEU A 459 21.92 -1.64 -52.28
C LEU A 459 20.50 -2.18 -52.06
N ASP A 460 20.00 -3.02 -52.97
CA ASP A 460 18.67 -3.60 -52.85
C ASP A 460 18.49 -4.48 -51.60
N GLU A 461 19.51 -5.28 -51.27
CA GLU A 461 19.57 -6.06 -50.03
C GLU A 461 19.61 -5.15 -48.80
N GLY A 462 20.42 -4.08 -48.82
CA GLY A 462 20.48 -3.10 -47.74
C GLY A 462 19.15 -2.37 -47.51
N VAL A 463 18.43 -2.05 -48.58
CA VAL A 463 17.10 -1.42 -48.51
C VAL A 463 16.05 -2.40 -47.97
N SER A 464 16.13 -3.71 -48.28
CA SER A 464 15.27 -4.72 -47.64
C SER A 464 15.46 -4.75 -46.11
N ASN A 465 16.72 -4.72 -45.65
CA ASN A 465 17.01 -4.70 -44.21
C ASN A 465 16.49 -3.41 -43.54
N LEU A 466 16.58 -2.27 -44.24
CA LEU A 466 16.01 -1.01 -43.77
C LEU A 466 14.48 -1.05 -43.71
N GLU A 467 13.83 -1.74 -44.65
CA GLU A 467 12.39 -1.95 -44.65
C GLU A 467 11.94 -2.72 -43.41
N GLU A 468 12.59 -3.84 -43.10
CA GLU A 468 12.34 -4.61 -41.88
C GLU A 468 12.58 -3.77 -40.62
N GLY A 469 13.70 -3.06 -40.53
CA GLY A 469 14.01 -2.19 -39.39
C GLY A 469 12.99 -1.06 -39.20
N SER A 470 12.51 -0.45 -40.30
CA SER A 470 11.50 0.60 -40.26
C SER A 470 10.15 0.08 -39.76
N LYS A 471 9.80 -1.18 -40.11
CA LYS A 471 8.59 -1.85 -39.65
C LYS A 471 8.66 -2.12 -38.14
N SER A 472 9.75 -2.69 -37.65
CA SER A 472 9.93 -2.92 -36.20
C SER A 472 9.91 -1.62 -35.39
N LEU A 473 10.48 -0.52 -35.94
CA LEU A 473 10.40 0.79 -35.29
C LEU A 473 8.96 1.33 -35.24
N ASN A 474 8.16 1.13 -36.28
CA ASN A 474 6.75 1.52 -36.31
C ASN A 474 5.92 0.71 -35.30
N GLU A 475 6.18 -0.60 -35.19
CA GLU A 475 5.57 -1.49 -34.20
C GLU A 475 5.91 -1.02 -32.77
N GLY A 476 7.19 -0.74 -32.48
CA GLY A 476 7.61 -0.23 -31.17
C GLY A 476 7.02 1.16 -30.83
N ALA A 477 6.89 2.05 -31.82
CA ALA A 477 6.21 3.34 -31.63
C ALA A 477 4.71 3.17 -31.33
N THR A 478 4.09 2.15 -31.92
CA THR A 478 2.68 1.79 -31.66
C THR A 478 2.50 1.29 -30.23
N GLU A 479 3.37 0.38 -29.76
CA GLU A 479 3.34 -0.13 -28.38
C GLU A 479 3.59 0.99 -27.36
N LEU A 480 4.57 1.87 -27.60
CA LEU A 480 4.83 3.02 -26.73
C LEU A 480 3.63 3.95 -26.65
N SER A 481 3.01 4.26 -27.79
CA SER A 481 1.81 5.09 -27.82
C SER A 481 0.66 4.43 -27.06
N SER A 482 0.46 3.12 -27.22
CA SER A 482 -0.57 2.37 -26.51
C SER A 482 -0.33 2.36 -25.00
N GLY A 483 0.89 2.04 -24.55
CA GLY A 483 1.27 1.98 -23.14
C GLY A 483 1.15 3.34 -22.44
N LEU A 484 1.54 4.44 -23.11
CA LEU A 484 1.34 5.79 -22.59
C LEU A 484 -0.16 6.18 -22.51
N GLY A 485 -0.98 5.65 -23.43
CA GLY A 485 -2.44 5.77 -23.35
C GLY A 485 -3.01 5.12 -22.08
N THR A 486 -2.58 3.90 -21.78
CA THR A 486 -2.97 3.20 -20.54
C THR A 486 -2.50 3.94 -19.30
N LEU A 487 -1.23 4.39 -19.27
CA LEU A 487 -0.67 5.13 -18.14
C LEU A 487 -1.43 6.44 -17.89
N LYS A 488 -1.85 7.14 -18.96
CA LYS A 488 -2.68 8.34 -18.85
C LYS A 488 -4.01 8.02 -18.16
N SER A 489 -4.70 6.95 -18.54
CA SER A 489 -5.96 6.54 -17.89
C SER A 489 -5.78 6.20 -16.41
N SER A 490 -4.72 5.45 -16.05
CA SER A 490 -4.44 5.14 -14.64
C SER A 490 -4.08 6.38 -13.82
N GLN A 491 -3.41 7.35 -14.43
CA GLN A 491 -3.06 8.63 -13.79
C GLN A 491 -4.31 9.48 -13.53
N GLU A 492 -5.30 9.46 -14.43
CA GLU A 492 -6.59 10.15 -14.23
C GLU A 492 -7.33 9.55 -13.03
N GLU A 493 -7.34 8.23 -12.88
CA GLU A 493 -7.92 7.53 -11.73
C GLU A 493 -7.18 7.88 -10.42
N PHE A 494 -5.85 7.89 -10.42
CA PHE A 494 -5.04 8.30 -9.27
C PHE A 494 -5.38 9.74 -8.84
N THR A 495 -5.49 10.67 -9.80
CA THR A 495 -5.86 12.07 -9.51
C THR A 495 -7.25 12.17 -8.89
N SER A 496 -8.20 11.37 -9.37
CA SER A 496 -9.54 11.29 -8.78
C SER A 496 -9.50 10.83 -7.32
N LYS A 497 -8.68 9.82 -7.01
CA LYS A 497 -8.52 9.29 -5.65
C LYS A 497 -7.81 10.26 -4.71
N VAL A 498 -6.82 11.01 -5.22
CA VAL A 498 -6.20 12.10 -4.45
C VAL A 498 -7.21 13.19 -4.10
N ASN A 499 -8.08 13.56 -5.04
CA ASN A 499 -9.15 14.53 -4.77
C ASN A 499 -10.15 14.03 -3.71
N GLU A 500 -10.53 12.74 -3.75
CA GLU A 500 -11.36 12.13 -2.69
C GLU A 500 -10.67 12.19 -1.32
N TYR A 501 -9.37 11.87 -1.25
CA TYR A 501 -8.58 11.95 -0.02
C TYR A 501 -8.56 13.38 0.56
N VAL A 502 -8.26 14.38 -0.29
CA VAL A 502 -8.24 15.80 0.12
C VAL A 502 -9.63 16.25 0.61
N GLY A 503 -10.70 15.83 -0.08
CA GLY A 503 -12.07 16.10 0.34
C GLY A 503 -12.42 15.46 1.69
N GLY A 504 -11.97 14.22 1.92
CA GLY A 504 -12.14 13.52 3.19
C GLY A 504 -11.42 14.21 4.36
N VAL A 505 -10.18 14.63 4.16
CA VAL A 505 -9.41 15.38 5.17
C VAL A 505 -10.08 16.71 5.49
N SER A 506 -10.58 17.41 4.47
CA SER A 506 -11.30 18.68 4.66
C SER A 506 -12.57 18.48 5.50
N SER A 507 -13.34 17.44 5.20
CA SER A 507 -14.55 17.08 5.97
C SER A 507 -14.23 16.69 7.41
N LEU A 508 -13.12 15.99 7.64
CA LEU A 508 -12.66 15.62 8.97
C LEU A 508 -12.28 16.87 9.79
N ASN A 509 -11.62 17.84 9.15
CA ASN A 509 -11.25 19.12 9.77
C ASN A 509 -12.50 19.93 10.18
N GLU A 510 -13.50 20.03 9.30
CA GLU A 510 -14.78 20.69 9.61
C GLU A 510 -15.53 20.02 10.77
N ASN A 511 -15.56 18.69 10.82
CA ASN A 511 -16.18 17.97 11.93
C ASN A 511 -15.42 18.19 13.25
N TYR A 512 -14.09 18.27 13.19
CA TYR A 512 -13.27 18.49 14.37
C TYR A 512 -13.43 19.91 14.95
N ASP A 513 -13.69 20.91 14.11
CA ASP A 513 -14.03 22.27 14.55
C ASP A 513 -15.25 22.29 15.50
N SER A 514 -16.21 21.40 15.28
CA SER A 514 -17.38 21.28 16.17
C SER A 514 -17.01 20.72 17.55
N ILE A 515 -16.08 19.77 17.60
CA ILE A 515 -15.57 19.19 18.86
C ILE A 515 -14.76 20.24 19.64
N ASP A 516 -13.83 20.91 18.97
CA ASP A 516 -12.99 22.00 19.53
C ASP A 516 -13.87 23.12 20.12
N SER A 517 -14.93 23.50 19.39
CA SER A 517 -15.91 24.48 19.86
C SER A 517 -16.75 23.97 21.05
N GLY A 518 -17.07 22.68 21.09
CA GLY A 518 -17.77 22.04 22.21
C GLY A 518 -16.92 22.01 23.49
N ILE A 519 -15.64 21.66 23.39
CA ILE A 519 -14.69 21.69 24.50
C ILE A 519 -14.54 23.12 25.04
N SER A 520 -14.39 24.10 24.14
CA SER A 520 -14.29 25.51 24.51
C SER A 520 -15.53 26.00 25.26
N SER A 521 -16.72 25.54 24.86
CA SER A 521 -17.99 25.87 25.51
C SER A 521 -18.11 25.22 26.89
N ALA A 522 -17.73 23.94 27.02
CA ALA A 522 -17.70 23.24 28.30
C ALA A 522 -16.73 23.91 29.29
N LEU A 523 -15.56 24.32 28.81
CA LEU A 523 -14.57 25.04 29.63
C LEU A 523 -15.13 26.37 30.14
N SER A 524 -15.80 27.15 29.29
CA SER A 524 -16.48 28.38 29.73
C SER A 524 -17.55 28.12 30.78
N GLY A 525 -18.40 27.10 30.57
CA GLY A 525 -19.44 26.73 31.54
C GLY A 525 -18.86 26.28 32.89
N MET A 526 -17.71 25.61 32.88
CA MET A 526 -17.00 25.23 34.08
C MET A 526 -16.45 26.44 34.82
N THR A 527 -15.85 27.40 34.12
CA THR A 527 -15.42 28.68 34.72
C THR A 527 -16.60 29.41 35.38
N GLU A 528 -17.79 29.43 34.76
CA GLU A 528 -18.99 30.02 35.36
C GLU A 528 -19.44 29.30 36.64
N LEU A 529 -19.47 27.96 36.64
CA LEU A 529 -19.83 27.18 37.83
C LEU A 529 -18.82 27.37 38.96
N ASN A 530 -17.53 27.45 38.65
CA ASN A 530 -16.46 27.69 39.63
C ASN A 530 -16.65 29.06 40.32
N ASN A 531 -16.93 30.10 39.53
CA ASN A 531 -17.28 31.43 40.03
C ASN A 531 -18.57 31.41 40.90
N GLY A 532 -19.57 30.64 40.50
CA GLY A 532 -20.83 30.49 41.25
C GLY A 532 -20.65 29.80 42.60
N LEU A 533 -19.85 28.73 42.65
CA LEU A 533 -19.50 28.01 43.88
C LEU A 533 -18.71 28.91 44.84
N GLN A 534 -17.76 29.70 44.32
CA GLN A 534 -17.02 30.67 45.13
C GLN A 534 -17.95 31.73 45.72
N GLY A 535 -18.85 32.29 44.91
CA GLY A 535 -19.85 33.25 45.40
C GLY A 535 -20.82 32.67 46.45
N ALA A 536 -21.20 31.39 46.32
CA ALA A 536 -22.00 30.70 47.32
C ALA A 536 -21.23 30.47 48.64
N GLY A 537 -19.95 30.10 48.55
CA GLY A 537 -19.05 30.00 49.71
C GLY A 537 -18.92 31.32 50.47
N ASP A 538 -18.70 32.43 49.76
CA ASP A 538 -18.66 33.78 50.34
C ASP A 538 -19.98 34.15 51.04
N GLY A 539 -21.12 33.72 50.49
CA GLY A 539 -22.44 33.90 51.08
C GLY A 539 -22.62 33.13 52.40
N ILE A 540 -22.13 31.89 52.46
CA ILE A 540 -22.15 31.08 53.69
C ILE A 540 -21.27 31.70 54.77
N GLY A 541 -20.08 32.20 54.43
CA GLY A 541 -19.22 32.90 55.38
C GLY A 541 -19.95 34.05 56.09
N LYS A 542 -20.69 34.87 55.33
CA LYS A 542 -21.53 35.94 55.90
C LYS A 542 -22.64 35.42 56.82
N LEU A 543 -23.23 34.27 56.52
CA LEU A 543 -24.24 33.64 57.39
C LEU A 543 -23.62 33.08 58.68
N GLN A 544 -22.41 32.51 58.60
CA GLN A 544 -21.67 32.07 59.78
C GLN A 544 -21.31 33.24 60.70
N ASP A 545 -20.92 34.39 60.13
CA ASP A 545 -20.69 35.64 60.89
C ASP A 545 -21.96 36.10 61.61
N THR A 546 -23.12 36.01 60.94
CA THR A 546 -24.43 36.35 61.53
C THR A 546 -24.80 35.40 62.66
N THR A 547 -24.55 34.10 62.48
CA THR A 547 -24.80 33.05 63.49
C THR A 547 -23.91 33.25 64.72
N SER A 548 -22.65 33.65 64.51
CA SER A 548 -21.72 34.00 65.58
C SER A 548 -22.21 35.21 66.38
N SER A 549 -22.77 36.21 65.70
CA SER A 549 -23.40 37.37 66.34
C SER A 549 -24.62 36.99 67.18
N LEU A 550 -25.46 36.04 66.72
CA LEU A 550 -26.58 35.47 67.48
C LEU A 550 -26.12 34.78 68.77
N LYS A 551 -24.99 34.07 68.71
CA LYS A 551 -24.38 33.41 69.87
C LYS A 551 -23.94 34.43 70.93
N GLN A 552 -23.31 35.53 70.50
CA GLN A 552 -22.95 36.65 71.39
C GLN A 552 -24.19 37.31 72.03
N ILE A 553 -25.31 37.41 71.32
CA ILE A 553 -26.58 37.89 71.88
C ILE A 553 -27.08 36.94 72.98
N ALA A 554 -27.04 35.62 72.76
CA ALA A 554 -27.44 34.65 73.78
C ALA A 554 -26.57 34.75 75.05
N GLU A 555 -25.26 34.89 74.90
CA GLU A 555 -24.32 35.12 76.02
C GLU A 555 -24.61 36.43 76.77
N SER A 556 -24.97 37.49 76.04
CA SER A 556 -25.37 38.77 76.63
C SER A 556 -26.68 38.65 77.42
N ILE A 557 -27.65 37.89 76.92
CA ILE A 557 -28.91 37.59 77.63
C ILE A 557 -28.65 36.78 78.91
N ASP A 558 -27.75 35.79 78.86
CA ASP A 558 -27.37 35.00 80.04
C ASP A 558 -26.66 35.85 81.11
N THR A 559 -25.82 36.79 80.66
CA THR A 559 -25.16 37.77 81.54
C THR A 559 -26.19 38.70 82.21
N MET A 560 -27.19 39.16 81.45
CA MET A 560 -28.31 39.94 82.01
C MET A 560 -29.13 39.13 83.03
N ALA A 561 -29.43 37.85 82.72
CA ALA A 561 -30.15 36.97 83.63
C ALA A 561 -29.41 36.82 84.97
N THR A 562 -28.09 36.64 84.93
CA THR A 562 -27.23 36.57 86.12
C THR A 562 -27.28 37.85 86.97
N SER A 563 -27.45 39.02 86.33
CA SER A 563 -27.58 40.30 87.02
C SER A 563 -28.96 40.48 87.68
N ILE A 564 -30.04 39.96 87.07
CA ILE A 564 -31.43 40.06 87.54
C ILE A 564 -31.76 39.03 88.63
N GLU A 565 -31.03 37.91 88.70
CA GLU A 565 -31.36 36.76 89.56
C GLU A 565 -31.48 37.09 91.06
N LYS A 566 -30.76 38.11 91.55
CA LYS A 566 -30.85 38.58 92.94
C LYS A 566 -32.11 39.40 93.23
N ILE A 567 -32.81 39.86 92.19
CA ILE A 567 -33.99 40.74 92.25
C ILE A 567 -35.26 39.94 91.94
N ASP A 568 -35.26 39.21 90.81
CA ASP A 568 -36.36 38.36 90.36
C ASP A 568 -35.81 37.03 89.80
N PRO A 569 -35.75 35.99 90.65
CA PRO A 569 -35.21 34.69 90.26
C PRO A 569 -36.03 34.01 89.16
N THR A 570 -37.34 34.24 89.12
CA THR A 570 -38.25 33.59 88.17
C THR A 570 -38.02 34.15 86.76
N GLN A 571 -37.90 35.47 86.64
CA GLN A 571 -37.63 36.13 85.36
C GLN A 571 -36.20 35.87 84.86
N ALA A 572 -35.22 35.75 85.76
CA ALA A 572 -33.86 35.32 85.40
C ALA A 572 -33.84 33.90 84.81
N LYS A 573 -34.64 32.97 85.38
CA LYS A 573 -34.77 31.60 84.84
C LYS A 573 -35.34 31.59 83.42
N GLU A 574 -36.41 32.36 83.16
CA GLU A 574 -36.99 32.48 81.82
C GLU A 574 -35.99 33.04 80.79
N LEU A 575 -35.22 34.08 81.17
CA LEU A 575 -34.17 34.65 80.30
C LEU A 575 -33.06 33.63 79.99
N ARG A 576 -32.66 32.78 80.96
CA ARG A 576 -31.72 31.69 80.70
C ARG A 576 -32.29 30.64 79.76
N GLU A 577 -33.57 30.29 79.88
CA GLU A 577 -34.22 29.39 78.93
C GLU A 577 -34.24 29.95 77.51
N TYR A 578 -34.51 31.25 77.35
CA TYR A 578 -34.44 31.92 76.04
C TYR A 578 -33.01 31.97 75.50
N SER A 579 -32.02 32.33 76.33
CA SER A 579 -30.60 32.29 75.96
C SER A 579 -30.19 30.89 75.49
N ALA A 580 -30.49 29.86 76.27
CA ALA A 580 -30.16 28.48 75.93
C ALA A 580 -30.81 28.03 74.61
N LYS A 581 -32.07 28.42 74.36
CA LYS A 581 -32.76 28.15 73.08
C LYS A 581 -32.08 28.88 71.91
N ILE A 582 -31.75 30.16 72.06
CA ILE A 582 -31.05 30.93 71.00
C ILE A 582 -29.67 30.33 70.74
N LYS A 583 -28.94 29.97 71.79
CA LYS A 583 -27.62 29.34 71.69
C LYS A 583 -27.70 27.99 70.98
N ALA A 584 -28.66 27.13 71.35
CA ALA A 584 -28.87 25.84 70.68
C ALA A 584 -29.22 26.01 69.19
N ILE A 585 -30.04 27.01 68.84
CA ILE A 585 -30.33 27.35 67.44
C ILE A 585 -29.06 27.81 66.73
N ALA A 586 -28.26 28.70 67.34
CA ALA A 586 -27.02 29.19 66.75
C ALA A 586 -25.98 28.07 66.60
N ASP A 587 -25.86 27.16 67.57
CA ASP A 587 -24.99 25.99 67.50
C ASP A 587 -25.41 25.06 66.35
N GLY A 588 -26.71 24.74 66.26
CA GLY A 588 -27.23 23.92 65.15
C GLY A 588 -27.09 24.60 63.77
N GLN A 589 -27.28 25.92 63.68
CA GLN A 589 -27.02 26.69 62.46
C GLN A 589 -25.54 26.71 62.10
N THR A 590 -24.65 26.84 63.09
CA THR A 590 -23.19 26.82 62.88
C THR A 590 -22.75 25.48 62.34
N GLU A 591 -23.21 24.39 62.95
CA GLU A 591 -22.91 23.03 62.50
C GLU A 591 -23.44 22.79 61.07
N GLY A 592 -24.69 23.16 60.81
CA GLY A 592 -25.30 23.05 59.48
C GLY A 592 -24.57 23.87 58.40
N LEU A 593 -24.21 25.12 58.70
CA LEU A 593 -23.47 25.99 57.78
C LEU A 593 -22.02 25.53 57.59
N THR A 594 -21.39 24.95 58.61
CA THR A 594 -20.03 24.38 58.50
C THR A 594 -20.05 23.16 57.58
N ASN A 595 -21.00 22.25 57.78
CA ASN A 595 -21.19 21.10 56.91
C ASN A 595 -21.50 21.54 55.46
N LEU A 596 -22.32 22.58 55.28
CA LEU A 596 -22.61 23.13 53.97
C LEU A 596 -21.39 23.80 53.33
N SER A 597 -20.58 24.52 54.11
CA SER A 597 -19.31 25.10 53.65
C SER A 597 -18.33 24.03 53.20
N SER A 598 -18.15 22.96 53.98
CA SER A 598 -17.31 21.82 53.62
C SER A 598 -17.81 21.13 52.35
N ALA A 599 -19.13 20.94 52.20
CA ALA A 599 -19.72 20.38 50.99
C ALA A 599 -19.49 21.29 49.76
N LEU A 600 -19.62 22.61 49.91
CA LEU A 600 -19.35 23.58 48.86
C LEU A 600 -17.87 23.61 48.47
N GLN A 601 -16.97 23.47 49.44
CA GLN A 601 -15.54 23.43 49.20
C GLN A 601 -15.11 22.17 48.46
N SER A 602 -15.67 21.01 48.81
CA SER A 602 -15.51 19.78 48.03
C SER A 602 -16.06 19.93 46.61
N GLY A 603 -17.23 20.58 46.45
CA GLY A 603 -17.79 20.89 45.15
C GLY A 603 -16.90 21.81 44.31
N ALA A 604 -16.30 22.83 44.92
CA ALA A 604 -15.35 23.75 44.27
C ALA A 604 -14.03 23.05 43.90
N SER A 605 -13.52 22.15 44.74
CA SER A 605 -12.35 21.33 44.39
C SER A 605 -12.63 20.44 43.18
N GLY A 606 -13.76 19.72 43.17
CA GLY A 606 -14.16 18.90 42.02
C GLY A 606 -14.38 19.72 40.74
N ALA A 607 -14.97 20.91 40.87
CA ALA A 607 -15.10 21.87 39.77
C ALA A 607 -13.75 22.30 39.18
N ASN A 608 -12.75 22.60 40.03
CA ASN A 608 -11.40 22.95 39.59
C ASN A 608 -10.66 21.79 38.92
N GLU A 609 -10.79 20.57 39.46
CA GLU A 609 -10.21 19.38 38.82
C GLU A 609 -10.80 19.16 37.42
N LEU A 610 -12.12 19.31 37.27
CA LEU A 610 -12.79 19.21 35.98
C LEU A 610 -12.36 20.34 35.02
N GLU A 611 -12.22 21.59 35.51
CA GLU A 611 -11.71 22.70 34.70
C GLU A 611 -10.30 22.43 34.17
N ASN A 612 -9.40 21.92 35.02
CA ASN A 612 -8.05 21.54 34.62
C ASN A 612 -8.06 20.39 33.60
N GLY A 613 -8.92 19.39 33.79
CA GLY A 613 -9.14 18.32 32.81
C GLY A 613 -9.59 18.87 31.44
N LEU A 614 -10.55 19.79 31.43
CA LEU A 614 -11.04 20.45 30.22
C LEU A 614 -9.97 21.33 29.55
N ARG A 615 -9.10 21.99 30.32
CA ARG A 615 -7.96 22.75 29.78
C ARG A 615 -6.95 21.84 29.09
N ASN A 616 -6.62 20.70 29.70
CA ASN A 616 -5.74 19.70 29.09
C ASN A 616 -6.37 19.15 27.80
N LEU A 617 -7.67 18.84 27.82
CA LEU A 617 -8.41 18.39 26.64
C LEU A 617 -8.43 19.46 25.53
N ALA A 618 -8.64 20.73 25.87
CA ALA A 618 -8.59 21.84 24.92
C ALA A 618 -7.20 21.99 24.28
N SER A 619 -6.14 21.85 25.09
CA SER A 619 -4.76 21.86 24.57
C SER A 619 -4.50 20.71 23.61
N GLY A 620 -4.91 19.48 23.97
CA GLY A 620 -4.79 18.32 23.09
C GLY A 620 -5.62 18.47 21.81
N SER A 621 -6.81 19.07 21.91
CA SER A 621 -7.66 19.35 20.74
C SER A 621 -7.00 20.33 19.77
N ALA A 622 -6.34 21.37 20.29
CA ALA A 622 -5.57 22.30 19.46
C ALA A 622 -4.43 21.61 18.70
N GLU A 623 -3.72 20.66 19.32
CA GLU A 623 -2.68 19.87 18.65
C GLU A 623 -3.24 19.02 17.50
N VAL A 624 -4.39 18.37 17.71
CA VAL A 624 -5.06 17.59 16.66
C VAL A 624 -5.47 18.48 15.49
N LYS A 625 -6.01 19.67 15.76
CA LYS A 625 -6.40 20.64 14.72
C LYS A 625 -5.21 21.13 13.89
N VAL A 626 -4.06 21.36 14.52
CA VAL A 626 -2.80 21.64 13.80
C VAL A 626 -2.42 20.45 12.92
N GLY A 627 -2.50 19.23 13.42
CA GLY A 627 -2.24 18.01 12.65
C GLY A 627 -3.16 17.86 11.43
N LEU A 628 -4.46 18.10 11.59
CA LEU A 628 -5.44 18.06 10.50
C LEU A 628 -5.19 19.15 9.45
N SER A 629 -4.82 20.36 9.88
CA SER A 629 -4.44 21.45 8.97
C SER A 629 -3.19 21.11 8.17
N GLN A 630 -2.19 20.48 8.81
CA GLN A 630 -0.98 19.99 8.13
C GLN A 630 -1.32 18.88 7.13
N LEU A 631 -2.22 17.97 7.48
CA LEU A 631 -2.66 16.89 6.59
C LEU A 631 -3.38 17.44 5.36
N SER A 632 -4.23 18.46 5.54
CA SER A 632 -4.91 19.17 4.45
C SER A 632 -3.90 19.82 3.49
N SER A 633 -2.91 20.56 4.03
CA SER A 633 -1.85 21.17 3.22
C SER A 633 -0.99 20.13 2.47
N ASN A 634 -0.71 18.98 3.08
CA ASN A 634 -0.01 17.88 2.41
C ASN A 634 -0.87 17.28 1.29
N GLY A 635 -2.18 17.17 1.50
CA GLY A 635 -3.14 16.74 0.48
C GLY A 635 -3.17 17.68 -0.73
N ASP A 636 -3.20 19.00 -0.52
CA ASP A 636 -3.11 19.99 -1.59
C ASP A 636 -1.81 19.86 -2.40
N SER A 637 -0.70 19.64 -1.70
CA SER A 637 0.62 19.42 -2.32
C SER A 637 0.63 18.15 -3.17
N LEU A 638 0.01 17.07 -2.67
CA LEU A 638 -0.14 15.82 -3.42
C LEU A 638 -1.00 15.99 -4.67
N ASN A 639 -2.09 16.77 -4.58
CA ASN A 639 -2.95 17.08 -5.73
C ASN A 639 -2.19 17.88 -6.80
N ALA A 640 -1.43 18.90 -6.40
CA ALA A 640 -0.58 19.65 -7.31
C ALA A 640 0.47 18.77 -8.01
N ALA A 641 1.10 17.85 -7.27
CA ALA A 641 2.03 16.88 -7.83
C ALA A 641 1.35 15.92 -8.82
N ALA A 642 0.16 15.41 -8.48
CA ALA A 642 -0.63 14.55 -9.37
C ALA A 642 -0.96 15.26 -10.69
N GLN A 643 -1.36 16.53 -10.64
CA GLN A 643 -1.62 17.34 -11.84
C GLN A 643 -0.36 17.57 -12.69
N ALA A 644 0.79 17.83 -12.07
CA ALA A 644 2.05 17.98 -12.78
C ALA A 644 2.43 16.68 -13.53
N ILE A 645 2.26 15.53 -12.89
CA ILE A 645 2.45 14.21 -13.50
C ILE A 645 1.47 13.98 -14.65
N SER A 646 0.20 14.37 -14.49
CA SER A 646 -0.83 14.30 -15.55
C SER A 646 -0.39 15.03 -16.82
N ASN A 647 0.09 16.26 -16.65
CA ASN A 647 0.53 17.11 -17.75
C ASN A 647 1.77 16.52 -18.45
N GLY A 648 2.70 15.95 -17.67
CA GLY A 648 3.88 15.27 -18.19
C GLY A 648 3.53 14.04 -19.03
N ILE A 649 2.64 13.18 -18.53
CA ILE A 649 2.19 11.99 -19.24
C ILE A 649 1.39 12.36 -20.50
N SER A 650 0.52 13.36 -20.42
CA SER A 650 -0.22 13.85 -21.60
C SER A 650 0.72 14.35 -22.68
N SER A 651 1.75 15.12 -22.31
CA SER A 651 2.77 15.60 -23.25
C SER A 651 3.56 14.45 -23.87
N ALA A 652 3.94 13.44 -23.09
CA ALA A 652 4.62 12.25 -23.59
C ALA A 652 3.74 11.43 -24.54
N TYR A 653 2.45 11.29 -24.22
CA TYR A 653 1.47 10.59 -25.04
C TYR A 653 1.22 11.30 -26.38
N ASP A 654 1.15 12.64 -26.39
CA ASP A 654 1.04 13.39 -27.65
C ASP A 654 2.34 13.34 -28.47
N GLY A 655 3.49 13.32 -27.79
CA GLY A 655 4.79 13.07 -28.41
C GLY A 655 4.89 11.70 -29.08
N SER A 656 4.39 10.64 -28.43
CA SER A 656 4.42 9.28 -28.98
C SER A 656 3.49 9.11 -30.18
N LYS A 657 2.33 9.78 -30.21
CA LYS A 657 1.50 9.87 -31.42
C LYS A 657 2.23 10.54 -32.58
N SER A 658 2.97 11.61 -32.31
CA SER A 658 3.77 12.31 -33.32
C SER A 658 4.90 11.42 -33.85
N LEU A 659 5.57 10.67 -32.96
CA LEU A 659 6.57 9.67 -33.34
C LEU A 659 5.95 8.58 -34.23
N LEU A 660 4.79 8.04 -33.86
CA LEU A 660 4.09 7.02 -34.65
C LEU A 660 3.74 7.54 -36.06
N ALA A 661 3.30 8.78 -36.19
CA ALA A 661 3.07 9.41 -37.50
C ALA A 661 4.38 9.54 -38.30
N GLY A 662 5.47 9.92 -37.65
CA GLY A 662 6.80 10.01 -38.25
C GLY A 662 7.33 8.66 -38.75
N THR A 663 7.21 7.60 -37.95
CA THR A 663 7.66 6.25 -38.33
C THR A 663 6.81 5.66 -39.45
N SER A 664 5.51 5.99 -39.48
CA SER A 664 4.62 5.61 -40.59
C SER A 664 5.03 6.27 -41.91
N SER A 665 5.45 7.55 -41.83
CA SER A 665 5.98 8.29 -42.98
C SER A 665 7.33 7.73 -43.45
N LEU A 666 8.21 7.36 -42.51
CA LEU A 666 9.48 6.69 -42.81
C LEU A 666 9.24 5.37 -43.54
N GLN A 667 8.35 4.52 -43.06
CA GLN A 667 8.02 3.25 -43.69
C GLN A 667 7.54 3.43 -45.13
N SER A 668 6.69 4.44 -45.37
CA SER A 668 6.27 4.81 -46.73
C SER A 668 7.45 5.25 -47.61
N GLY A 669 8.36 6.06 -47.07
CA GLY A 669 9.57 6.50 -47.76
C GLY A 669 10.53 5.34 -48.11
N VAL A 670 10.68 4.37 -47.20
CA VAL A 670 11.48 3.16 -47.43
C VAL A 670 10.85 2.29 -48.52
N GLY A 671 9.53 2.16 -48.57
CA GLY A 671 8.83 1.47 -49.67
C GLY A 671 9.11 2.09 -51.05
N ASN A 672 9.17 3.42 -51.12
CA ASN A 672 9.57 4.12 -52.35
C ASN A 672 11.04 3.85 -52.71
N LEU A 673 11.94 3.89 -51.73
CA LEU A 673 13.36 3.59 -51.93
C LEU A 673 13.56 2.15 -52.43
N LYS A 674 12.81 1.18 -51.88
CA LYS A 674 12.84 -0.23 -52.30
C LYS A 674 12.40 -0.40 -53.76
N SER A 675 11.39 0.36 -54.18
CA SER A 675 10.97 0.39 -55.59
C SER A 675 12.07 0.97 -56.50
N GLY A 676 12.76 2.01 -56.03
CA GLY A 676 13.91 2.60 -56.73
C GLY A 676 15.11 1.67 -56.85
N SER A 677 15.50 0.99 -55.76
CA SER A 677 16.63 0.03 -55.76
C SER A 677 16.38 -1.15 -56.69
N ASN A 678 15.15 -1.70 -56.68
CA ASN A 678 14.75 -2.75 -57.61
C ASN A 678 14.86 -2.29 -59.08
N THR A 679 14.47 -1.06 -59.38
CA THR A 679 14.58 -0.49 -60.73
C THR A 679 16.05 -0.38 -61.16
N LEU A 680 16.92 0.11 -60.27
CA LEU A 680 18.36 0.21 -60.53
C LEU A 680 18.99 -1.18 -60.76
N LEU A 681 18.67 -2.15 -59.91
CA LEU A 681 19.15 -3.53 -60.04
C LEU A 681 18.75 -4.14 -61.38
N ASN A 682 17.49 -3.97 -61.80
CA ASN A 682 17.02 -4.43 -63.10
C ASN A 682 17.74 -3.75 -64.28
N GLY A 683 17.97 -2.44 -64.17
CA GLY A 683 18.73 -1.67 -65.17
C GLY A 683 20.19 -2.12 -65.28
N ALA A 684 20.86 -2.33 -64.14
CA ALA A 684 22.24 -2.79 -64.08
C ALA A 684 22.40 -4.22 -64.65
N ASN A 685 21.46 -5.13 -64.34
CA ASN A 685 21.42 -6.47 -64.93
C ASN A 685 21.25 -6.41 -66.46
N SER A 686 20.35 -5.55 -66.94
CA SER A 686 20.14 -5.36 -68.39
C SER A 686 21.40 -4.81 -69.09
N LEU A 687 22.10 -3.86 -68.47
CA LEU A 687 23.37 -3.35 -68.98
C LEU A 687 24.45 -4.44 -69.00
N ASN A 688 24.53 -5.25 -67.95
CA ASN A 688 25.46 -6.38 -67.87
C ASN A 688 25.22 -7.42 -68.97
N ASP A 689 23.96 -7.73 -69.28
CA ASP A 689 23.64 -8.64 -70.38
C ASP A 689 23.98 -8.06 -71.75
N ASN A 690 23.72 -6.77 -71.98
CA ASN A 690 24.13 -6.09 -73.22
C ASN A 690 25.65 -5.99 -73.36
N SER A 691 26.40 -5.87 -72.25
CA SER A 691 27.86 -5.89 -72.27
C SER A 691 28.41 -7.20 -72.85
N LYS A 692 27.81 -8.34 -72.50
CA LYS A 692 28.21 -9.65 -73.04
C LYS A 692 28.02 -9.75 -74.56
N LEU A 693 26.97 -9.12 -75.09
CA LEU A 693 26.71 -9.06 -76.53
C LEU A 693 27.77 -8.26 -77.27
N ILE A 694 28.16 -7.09 -76.73
CA ILE A 694 29.21 -6.26 -77.33
C ILE A 694 30.56 -6.97 -77.29
N ASN A 695 30.90 -7.65 -76.18
CA ASN A 695 32.12 -8.45 -76.08
C ASN A 695 32.20 -9.51 -77.20
N SER A 696 31.07 -10.17 -77.49
CA SER A 696 30.98 -11.16 -78.56
C SER A 696 31.21 -10.53 -79.94
N ALA A 697 30.58 -9.38 -80.23
CA ALA A 697 30.77 -8.65 -81.48
C ALA A 697 32.22 -8.14 -81.67
N MET A 698 32.90 -7.75 -80.59
CA MET A 698 34.32 -7.38 -80.62
C MET A 698 35.22 -8.58 -80.95
N GLY A 699 34.87 -9.78 -80.46
CA GLY A 699 35.52 -11.03 -80.85
C GLY A 699 35.41 -11.32 -82.35
N ASP A 700 34.22 -11.09 -82.93
CA ASP A 700 34.01 -11.26 -84.37
C ASP A 700 34.81 -10.24 -85.20
N LEU A 701 34.85 -8.98 -84.76
CA LEU A 701 35.61 -7.91 -85.41
C LEU A 701 37.12 -8.20 -85.38
N SER A 702 37.66 -8.65 -84.24
CA SER A 702 39.06 -9.05 -84.08
C SER A 702 39.44 -10.19 -85.01
N ASN A 703 38.59 -11.22 -85.14
CA ASN A 703 38.80 -12.29 -86.11
C ASN A 703 38.79 -11.77 -87.57
N GLY A 704 37.91 -10.82 -87.89
CA GLY A 704 37.85 -10.19 -89.20
C GLY A 704 39.12 -9.41 -89.56
N SER A 705 39.62 -8.58 -88.64
CA SER A 705 40.84 -7.79 -88.85
C SER A 705 42.09 -8.65 -89.00
N GLN A 706 42.19 -9.75 -88.25
CA GLN A 706 43.28 -10.71 -88.39
C GLN A 706 43.29 -11.38 -89.78
N LYS A 707 42.13 -11.80 -90.27
CA LYS A 707 42.00 -12.37 -91.62
C LYS A 707 42.37 -11.38 -92.71
N LEU A 708 41.97 -10.11 -92.55
CA LEU A 708 42.33 -9.06 -93.49
C LEU A 708 43.84 -8.82 -93.53
N ALA A 709 44.49 -8.67 -92.36
CA ALA A 709 45.93 -8.49 -92.25
C ALA A 709 46.72 -9.68 -92.83
N ALA A 710 46.26 -10.91 -92.58
CA ALA A 710 46.86 -12.10 -93.20
C ALA A 710 46.69 -12.11 -94.73
N GLY A 711 45.51 -11.75 -95.24
CA GLY A 711 45.23 -11.69 -96.67
C GLY A 711 46.05 -10.63 -97.41
N THR A 712 46.28 -9.46 -96.80
CA THR A 712 47.14 -8.41 -97.37
C THR A 712 48.61 -8.79 -97.33
N GLY A 713 49.05 -9.60 -96.36
CA GLY A 713 50.38 -10.20 -96.34
C GLY A 713 50.60 -11.17 -97.51
N VAL A 714 49.62 -12.05 -97.77
CA VAL A 714 49.67 -12.96 -98.94
C VAL A 714 49.67 -12.18 -100.25
N LEU A 715 48.90 -11.08 -100.34
CA LEU A 715 48.91 -10.20 -101.51
C LEU A 715 50.30 -9.56 -101.72
N LEU A 716 50.96 -9.09 -100.66
CA LEU A 716 52.30 -8.52 -100.72
C LEU A 716 53.35 -9.53 -101.23
N ASP A 717 53.28 -10.78 -100.74
CA ASP A 717 54.15 -11.86 -101.23
C ASP A 717 53.90 -12.15 -102.71
N GLY A 718 52.63 -12.15 -103.12
CA GLY A 718 52.22 -12.36 -104.52
C GLY A 718 52.66 -11.24 -105.46
N THR A 719 52.57 -9.97 -105.05
CA THR A 719 53.03 -8.84 -105.88
C THR A 719 54.56 -8.78 -105.98
N THR A 720 55.27 -9.22 -104.94
CA THR A 720 56.73 -9.37 -104.97
C THR A 720 57.15 -10.43 -105.98
N ALA A 721 56.55 -11.62 -105.95
CA ALA A 721 56.82 -12.68 -106.93
C ALA A 721 56.45 -12.25 -108.37
N LEU A 722 55.38 -11.48 -108.53
CA LEU A 722 54.97 -10.92 -109.82
C LEU A 722 55.96 -9.87 -110.35
N SER A 723 56.54 -9.04 -109.47
CA SER A 723 57.60 -8.08 -109.81
C SER A 723 58.86 -8.78 -110.31
N GLU A 724 59.29 -9.86 -109.66
CA GLU A 724 60.43 -10.67 -110.10
C GLU A 724 60.20 -11.30 -111.49
N GLY A 725 59.00 -11.84 -111.73
CA GLY A 725 58.60 -12.38 -113.04
C GLY A 725 58.51 -11.31 -114.13
N SER A 726 58.02 -10.13 -113.80
CA SER A 726 57.93 -8.98 -114.72
C SER A 726 59.30 -8.42 -115.10
N ASN A 727 60.24 -8.32 -114.16
CA ASN A 727 61.62 -7.94 -114.46
C ASN A 727 62.28 -8.92 -115.44
N THR A 728 62.03 -10.23 -115.26
CA THR A 728 62.51 -11.27 -116.19
C THR A 728 61.91 -11.09 -117.60
N LEU A 729 60.63 -10.71 -117.71
CA LEU A 729 59.95 -10.43 -118.97
C LEU A 729 60.49 -9.16 -119.64
N LEU A 730 60.73 -8.11 -118.86
CA LEU A 730 61.31 -6.84 -119.31
C LEU A 730 62.72 -7.03 -119.88
N ASP A 731 63.57 -7.82 -119.20
CA ASP A 731 64.91 -8.15 -119.68
C ASP A 731 64.87 -8.88 -121.03
N GLY A 732 64.00 -9.88 -121.19
CA GLY A 732 63.81 -10.58 -122.47
C GLY A 732 63.23 -9.69 -123.58
N ALA A 733 62.36 -8.74 -123.24
CA ALA A 733 61.79 -7.80 -124.20
C ALA A 733 62.80 -6.70 -124.61
N ASN A 734 63.71 -6.29 -123.72
CA ASN A 734 64.81 -5.37 -124.03
C ASN A 734 65.85 -6.02 -124.95
N GLU A 735 66.12 -7.31 -124.76
CA GLU A 735 66.96 -8.11 -125.66
C GLU A 735 66.34 -8.20 -127.07
N LEU A 736 65.01 -8.36 -127.16
CA LEU A 736 64.26 -8.36 -128.43
C LEU A 736 64.16 -6.97 -129.08
N SER A 737 63.97 -5.92 -128.28
CA SER A 737 63.92 -4.51 -128.72
C SER A 737 65.26 -4.03 -129.28
N THR A 738 66.38 -4.45 -128.68
CA THR A 738 67.73 -4.16 -129.21
C THR A 738 67.91 -4.71 -130.62
N ASN A 739 67.33 -5.87 -130.92
CA ASN A 739 67.34 -6.47 -132.24
C ASN A 739 66.35 -5.82 -133.24
N SER A 740 65.25 -5.21 -132.77
CA SER A 740 64.21 -4.54 -133.58
C SER A 740 64.51 -3.05 -133.87
N LYS A 741 65.22 -2.35 -132.99
CA LYS A 741 65.65 -0.95 -133.18
C LYS A 741 66.62 -0.73 -134.34
N LEU A 742 67.24 -1.80 -134.85
CA LEU A 742 67.96 -1.79 -136.13
C LEU A 742 67.04 -1.59 -137.35
N ILE A 743 65.72 -1.76 -137.18
CA ILE A 743 64.73 -1.84 -138.26
C ILE A 743 63.83 -0.57 -138.21
N ASN A 744 63.15 -0.20 -137.12
CA ASN A 744 62.26 0.98 -137.10
C ASN A 744 62.89 2.34 -136.79
N SER A 745 64.19 2.52 -136.94
CA SER A 745 64.74 3.89 -136.92
C SER A 745 64.33 4.71 -138.16
N GLY A 746 63.66 4.10 -139.14
CA GLY A 746 63.35 4.76 -140.40
C GLY A 746 61.98 5.44 -140.50
N ILE A 747 60.89 4.80 -140.06
CA ILE A 747 59.60 5.05 -140.74
C ILE A 747 58.38 5.07 -139.81
N GLY A 748 58.37 4.40 -138.66
CA GLY A 748 57.15 4.16 -137.90
C GLY A 748 56.71 5.23 -136.89
N SER A 749 57.64 6.03 -136.38
CA SER A 749 57.37 6.96 -135.27
C SER A 749 56.40 8.10 -135.57
N ILE A 750 55.91 8.22 -136.81
CA ILE A 750 55.13 9.37 -137.26
C ILE A 750 53.63 9.06 -137.41
N TYR A 751 53.22 7.80 -137.61
CA TYR A 751 51.82 7.47 -137.96
C TYR A 751 50.91 7.10 -136.78
N ASP A 752 51.38 6.30 -135.81
CA ASP A 752 50.50 5.76 -134.76
C ASP A 752 50.21 6.73 -133.60
N GLY A 753 51.08 7.72 -133.40
CA GLY A 753 50.89 8.72 -132.34
C GLY A 753 49.61 9.57 -132.52
N THR A 754 49.12 9.72 -133.76
CA THR A 754 47.98 10.62 -134.05
C THR A 754 46.61 9.95 -133.90
N ASN A 755 46.54 8.61 -134.00
CA ASN A 755 45.27 7.87 -133.86
C ASN A 755 44.93 7.49 -132.40
N GLN A 756 45.93 7.26 -131.53
CA GLN A 756 45.67 6.96 -130.10
C GLN A 756 45.15 8.17 -129.31
N LEU A 757 45.54 9.39 -129.70
CA LEU A 757 45.15 10.62 -129.02
C LEU A 757 43.63 10.92 -129.13
N SER A 758 42.98 10.43 -130.19
CA SER A 758 41.53 10.62 -130.44
C SER A 758 40.65 9.78 -129.50
N SER A 759 41.10 8.57 -129.15
CA SER A 759 40.36 7.64 -128.29
C SER A 759 40.45 8.00 -126.79
N GLY A 760 41.59 8.55 -126.34
CA GLY A 760 41.78 8.99 -124.96
C GLY A 760 40.89 10.18 -124.55
N GLY A 761 40.51 11.04 -125.51
CA GLY A 761 39.59 12.15 -125.27
C GLY A 761 38.15 11.72 -124.93
N LYS A 762 37.75 10.50 -125.32
CA LYS A 762 36.41 9.97 -125.03
C LYS A 762 36.33 9.32 -123.64
N THR A 763 37.38 8.61 -123.22
CA THR A 763 37.50 8.04 -121.87
C THR A 763 37.58 9.12 -120.78
N LEU A 764 38.22 10.26 -121.06
CA LEU A 764 38.27 11.40 -120.15
C LEU A 764 36.89 12.03 -119.90
N ALA A 765 36.00 12.01 -120.90
CA ALA A 765 34.64 12.53 -120.76
C ALA A 765 33.75 11.66 -119.84
N ASP A 766 33.90 10.34 -119.91
CA ASP A 766 33.12 9.40 -119.09
C ASP A 766 33.58 9.40 -117.61
N GLY A 767 34.90 9.49 -117.35
CA GLY A 767 35.45 9.53 -115.98
C GLY A 767 35.11 10.81 -115.19
N VAL A 768 34.89 11.94 -115.89
CA VAL A 768 34.41 13.19 -115.25
C VAL A 768 32.94 13.06 -114.80
N SER A 769 32.14 12.20 -115.44
CA SER A 769 30.76 11.92 -115.06
C SER A 769 30.64 11.06 -113.79
N ASP A 770 31.50 10.04 -113.63
CA ASP A 770 31.51 9.18 -112.43
C ASP A 770 32.02 9.93 -111.19
N LEU A 771 32.98 10.84 -111.38
CA LEU A 771 33.52 11.68 -110.29
C LEU A 771 32.46 12.67 -109.75
N ALA A 772 31.53 13.13 -110.58
CA ALA A 772 30.42 14.00 -110.16
C ALA A 772 29.37 13.27 -109.29
N ILE A 773 29.20 11.95 -109.47
CA ILE A 773 28.28 11.13 -108.67
C ILE A 773 28.85 10.89 -107.26
N GLY A 774 30.13 10.55 -107.15
CA GLY A 774 30.80 10.34 -105.86
C GLY A 774 30.88 11.61 -105.00
N SER A 775 31.09 12.77 -105.61
CA SER A 775 31.11 14.05 -104.88
C SER A 775 29.76 14.45 -104.27
N ASN A 776 28.65 14.07 -104.90
CA ASN A 776 27.31 14.31 -104.36
C ASN A 776 26.98 13.38 -103.18
N GLN A 777 27.49 12.14 -103.17
CA GLN A 777 27.31 11.21 -102.04
C GLN A 777 28.09 11.67 -100.79
N LEU A 778 29.31 12.20 -100.96
CA LEU A 778 30.13 12.74 -99.86
C LEU A 778 29.48 13.98 -99.21
N SER A 779 28.86 14.86 -100.00
CA SER A 779 28.16 16.05 -99.48
C SER A 779 26.96 15.68 -98.60
N ASN A 780 26.20 14.64 -98.97
CA ASN A 780 25.05 14.19 -98.20
C ASN A 780 25.44 13.53 -96.86
N GLY A 781 26.49 12.67 -96.84
CA GLY A 781 26.98 12.03 -95.62
C GLY A 781 27.55 13.03 -94.60
N ALA A 782 28.21 14.09 -95.05
CA ALA A 782 28.72 15.15 -94.17
C ALA A 782 27.58 15.95 -93.50
N ASN A 783 26.47 16.17 -94.21
CA ASN A 783 25.29 16.86 -93.67
C ASN A 783 24.51 16.01 -92.64
N GLU A 784 24.47 14.70 -92.82
CA GLU A 784 23.84 13.75 -91.87
C GLU A 784 24.64 13.65 -90.55
N LEU A 785 25.97 13.61 -90.64
CA LEU A 785 26.87 13.62 -89.48
C LEU A 785 26.72 14.90 -88.64
N ASN A 786 26.63 16.06 -89.30
CA ASN A 786 26.40 17.36 -88.64
C ASN A 786 25.06 17.41 -87.88
N THR A 787 24.03 16.73 -88.38
CA THR A 787 22.71 16.66 -87.72
C THR A 787 22.72 15.78 -86.49
N ASN A 788 23.43 14.65 -86.53
CA ASN A 788 23.53 13.74 -85.40
C ASN A 788 24.47 14.24 -84.30
N SER A 789 25.50 15.04 -84.62
CA SER A 789 26.35 15.73 -83.64
C SER A 789 25.48 16.52 -82.65
N LYS A 790 24.60 17.40 -83.14
CA LYS A 790 23.76 18.30 -82.31
C LYS A 790 22.85 17.60 -81.29
N LYS A 791 22.53 16.31 -81.49
CA LYS A 791 21.76 15.51 -80.51
C LYS A 791 22.60 15.10 -79.30
N ILE A 792 23.91 14.89 -79.49
CA ILE A 792 24.87 14.52 -78.44
C ILE A 792 25.12 15.70 -77.50
N ASP A 793 25.22 16.93 -78.03
CA ASP A 793 25.33 18.17 -77.25
C ASP A 793 24.20 18.31 -76.22
N SER A 794 22.96 18.11 -76.69
CA SER A 794 21.76 18.21 -75.86
C SER A 794 21.73 17.18 -74.72
N ALA A 795 22.22 15.96 -74.96
CA ALA A 795 22.29 14.89 -73.96
C ALA A 795 23.38 15.14 -72.89
N LEU A 796 24.54 15.67 -73.30
CA LEU A 796 25.62 16.06 -72.37
C LEU A 796 25.21 17.24 -71.49
N GLY A 797 24.42 18.18 -72.02
CA GLY A 797 23.80 19.25 -71.24
C GLY A 797 22.91 18.72 -70.10
N ALA A 798 22.01 17.79 -70.42
CA ALA A 798 21.11 17.20 -69.43
C ALA A 798 21.86 16.41 -68.33
N LEU A 799 22.94 15.70 -68.67
CA LEU A 799 23.78 14.99 -67.71
C LEU A 799 24.48 15.93 -66.74
N TYR A 800 25.07 17.02 -67.25
CA TYR A 800 25.73 18.03 -66.42
C TYR A 800 24.76 18.69 -65.44
N ASP A 801 23.56 19.07 -65.90
CA ASP A 801 22.55 19.68 -65.04
C ASP A 801 22.02 18.68 -63.99
N GLY A 802 21.81 17.41 -64.34
CA GLY A 802 21.42 16.36 -63.38
C GLY A 802 22.46 16.10 -62.30
N THR A 803 23.76 16.15 -62.63
CA THR A 803 24.83 16.00 -61.62
C THR A 803 24.94 17.20 -60.65
N LYS A 804 24.55 18.40 -61.08
CA LYS A 804 24.41 19.56 -60.17
C LYS A 804 23.29 19.39 -59.15
N GLU A 805 22.15 18.86 -59.57
CA GLU A 805 21.04 18.56 -58.64
C GLU A 805 21.45 17.52 -57.61
N LEU A 806 22.22 16.49 -58.03
CA LEU A 806 22.77 15.48 -57.13
C LEU A 806 23.75 16.05 -56.09
N VAL A 807 24.61 17.02 -56.47
CA VAL A 807 25.48 17.75 -55.53
C VAL A 807 24.65 18.50 -54.47
N SER A 808 23.56 19.15 -54.88
CA SER A 808 22.63 19.83 -53.95
C SER A 808 21.92 18.85 -53.01
N GLY A 809 21.49 17.70 -53.52
CA GLY A 809 20.91 16.62 -52.70
C GLY A 809 21.89 16.07 -51.66
N GLY A 810 23.15 15.87 -52.04
CA GLY A 810 24.22 15.43 -51.12
C GLY A 810 24.49 16.43 -49.98
N LYS A 811 24.43 17.74 -50.25
CA LYS A 811 24.55 18.77 -49.20
C LYS A 811 23.39 18.70 -48.20
N THR A 812 22.17 18.48 -48.70
CA THR A 812 20.97 18.33 -47.86
C THR A 812 21.08 17.09 -46.96
N LEU A 813 21.53 15.95 -47.52
CA LEU A 813 21.80 14.73 -46.75
C LEU A 813 22.85 14.97 -45.65
N SER A 814 23.94 15.68 -45.95
CA SER A 814 24.97 16.03 -44.96
C SER A 814 24.42 16.83 -43.79
N GLN A 815 23.54 17.81 -44.06
CA GLN A 815 22.91 18.61 -43.01
C GLN A 815 21.97 17.76 -42.15
N GLY A 816 21.16 16.89 -42.78
CA GLY A 816 20.24 15.99 -42.08
C GLY A 816 20.95 14.99 -41.17
N VAL A 817 22.03 14.36 -41.64
CA VAL A 817 22.82 13.41 -40.85
C VAL A 817 23.52 14.09 -39.67
N SER A 818 24.04 15.32 -39.85
CA SER A 818 24.60 16.10 -38.74
C SER A 818 23.56 16.48 -37.68
N ALA A 819 22.33 16.82 -38.10
CA ALA A 819 21.23 17.05 -37.17
C ALA A 819 20.84 15.77 -36.40
N LEU A 820 20.76 14.62 -37.09
CA LEU A 820 20.51 13.33 -36.45
C LEU A 820 21.61 12.94 -35.46
N ALA A 821 22.88 13.12 -35.80
CA ALA A 821 23.99 12.82 -34.89
C ALA A 821 23.92 13.65 -33.60
N THR A 822 23.48 14.92 -33.72
CA THR A 822 23.23 15.79 -32.56
C THR A 822 22.04 15.29 -31.72
N GLY A 823 20.95 14.85 -32.37
CA GLY A 823 19.81 14.22 -31.71
C GLY A 823 20.18 12.93 -30.97
N GLY A 824 20.96 12.05 -31.61
CA GLY A 824 21.45 10.80 -31.00
C GLY A 824 22.35 11.05 -29.78
N LYS A 825 23.17 12.11 -29.80
CA LYS A 825 23.94 12.54 -28.63
C LYS A 825 23.02 12.95 -27.47
N THR A 826 22.02 13.80 -27.76
CA THR A 826 21.05 14.29 -26.76
C THR A 826 20.26 13.13 -26.14
N LEU A 827 19.83 12.17 -26.96
CA LEU A 827 19.12 10.98 -26.50
C LEU A 827 19.98 10.14 -25.54
N ALA A 828 21.25 9.87 -25.90
CA ALA A 828 22.16 9.10 -25.05
C ALA A 828 22.45 9.78 -23.70
N GLU A 829 22.56 11.11 -23.69
CA GLU A 829 22.72 11.89 -22.44
C GLU A 829 21.45 11.87 -21.58
N GLY A 830 20.28 11.97 -22.21
CA GLY A 830 18.98 11.87 -21.54
C GLY A 830 18.72 10.50 -20.92
N THR A 831 18.97 9.41 -21.66
CA THR A 831 18.85 8.04 -21.14
C THR A 831 19.87 7.74 -20.05
N GLY A 832 21.05 8.35 -20.10
CA GLY A 832 22.04 8.24 -19.03
C GLY A 832 21.55 8.90 -17.73
N THR A 833 20.91 10.05 -17.84
CA THR A 833 20.27 10.73 -16.70
C THR A 833 19.12 9.90 -16.13
N LEU A 834 18.27 9.34 -16.99
CA LEU A 834 17.17 8.47 -16.59
C LEU A 834 17.67 7.22 -15.85
N LYS A 835 18.73 6.56 -16.35
CA LYS A 835 19.39 5.43 -15.69
C LYS A 835 19.85 5.78 -14.28
N ASN A 836 20.57 6.89 -14.12
CA ASN A 836 21.05 7.33 -12.81
C ASN A 836 19.90 7.61 -11.82
N ASN A 837 18.79 8.17 -12.29
CA ASN A 837 17.63 8.43 -11.43
C ASN A 837 16.86 7.15 -11.09
N SER A 838 16.74 6.22 -12.04
CA SER A 838 16.15 4.90 -11.82
C SER A 838 16.91 4.10 -10.76
N GLU A 839 18.25 4.15 -10.79
CA GLU A 839 19.10 3.51 -9.76
C GLU A 839 18.85 4.11 -8.36
N LYS A 840 18.64 5.43 -8.25
CA LYS A 840 18.29 6.08 -6.97
C LYS A 840 16.93 5.62 -6.45
N ILE A 841 15.94 5.50 -7.33
CA ILE A 841 14.59 5.07 -6.92
C ILE A 841 14.61 3.59 -6.49
N LEU A 842 15.32 2.73 -7.23
CA LEU A 842 15.52 1.32 -6.82
C LEU A 842 16.10 1.23 -5.41
N ASN A 843 17.18 1.98 -5.13
CA ASN A 843 17.76 2.03 -3.80
C ASN A 843 16.77 2.53 -2.74
N GLY A 844 15.95 3.54 -3.06
CA GLY A 844 14.88 4.02 -2.18
C GLY A 844 13.81 2.96 -1.91
N THR A 845 13.40 2.19 -2.92
CA THR A 845 12.44 1.08 -2.76
C THR A 845 13.00 -0.06 -1.91
N GLU A 846 14.31 -0.36 -2.03
CA GLU A 846 14.95 -1.35 -1.16
C GLU A 846 15.06 -0.87 0.29
N GLN A 847 15.39 0.41 0.51
CA GLN A 847 15.38 0.99 1.86
C GLN A 847 13.98 0.96 2.48
N LEU A 848 12.95 1.30 1.71
CA LEU A 848 11.57 1.27 2.18
C LEU A 848 11.11 -0.15 2.50
N LYS A 849 11.45 -1.14 1.66
CA LYS A 849 11.24 -2.56 1.94
C LYS A 849 11.89 -2.99 3.26
N SER A 850 13.14 -2.59 3.48
CA SER A 850 13.85 -2.89 4.74
C SER A 850 13.18 -2.22 5.95
N GLY A 851 12.66 -1.00 5.80
CA GLY A 851 11.91 -0.32 6.86
C GLY A 851 10.58 -1.04 7.18
N THR A 852 9.83 -1.46 6.16
CA THR A 852 8.59 -2.24 6.34
C THR A 852 8.85 -3.62 6.95
N GLN A 853 10.00 -4.23 6.66
CA GLN A 853 10.43 -5.48 7.28
C GLN A 853 10.60 -5.29 8.79
N SER A 854 11.32 -4.25 9.21
CA SER A 854 11.49 -3.93 10.64
C SER A 854 10.17 -3.57 11.32
N LEU A 855 9.25 -2.89 10.63
CA LEU A 855 7.90 -2.63 11.15
C LEU A 855 7.13 -3.93 11.38
N TYR A 856 7.10 -4.83 10.40
CA TYR A 856 6.45 -6.15 10.54
C TYR A 856 7.04 -6.94 11.72
N GLU A 857 8.37 -7.02 11.83
CA GLU A 857 9.05 -7.69 12.95
C GLU A 857 8.73 -7.04 14.30
N GLY A 858 8.58 -5.72 14.36
CA GLY A 858 8.18 -4.99 15.56
C GLY A 858 6.72 -5.25 15.96
N VAL A 859 5.81 -5.30 14.99
CA VAL A 859 4.39 -5.63 15.21
C VAL A 859 4.23 -7.09 15.63
N ASP A 860 5.01 -8.00 15.05
CA ASP A 860 5.03 -9.42 15.42
C ASP A 860 5.42 -9.59 16.89
N LYS A 861 6.44 -8.86 17.36
CA LYS A 861 6.81 -8.82 18.78
C LYS A 861 5.73 -8.20 19.66
N LEU A 862 5.15 -7.07 19.27
CA LEU A 862 4.08 -6.43 20.05
C LEU A 862 2.91 -7.39 20.25
N LYS A 863 2.51 -8.11 19.19
CA LYS A 863 1.44 -9.10 19.22
C LYS A 863 1.82 -10.31 20.08
N ASN A 864 2.90 -11.01 19.74
CA ASN A 864 3.25 -12.30 20.34
C ASN A 864 3.86 -12.18 21.75
N GLU A 865 4.70 -11.18 21.99
CA GLU A 865 5.40 -11.02 23.28
C GLU A 865 4.68 -10.05 24.24
N GLY A 866 3.79 -9.19 23.72
CA GLY A 866 3.03 -8.20 24.48
C GLY A 866 1.57 -8.57 24.65
N LEU A 867 0.77 -8.43 23.59
CA LEU A 867 -0.69 -8.53 23.63
C LEU A 867 -1.18 -9.92 23.98
N ASP A 868 -0.64 -10.97 23.34
CA ASP A 868 -0.99 -12.36 23.66
C ASP A 868 -0.70 -12.66 25.13
N LYS A 869 0.46 -12.21 25.62
CA LYS A 869 0.87 -12.45 27.01
C LYS A 869 0.01 -11.70 28.04
N ILE A 870 -0.43 -10.48 27.71
CA ILE A 870 -1.38 -9.72 28.53
C ILE A 870 -2.75 -10.41 28.54
N ASN A 871 -3.21 -10.91 27.39
CA ASN A 871 -4.48 -11.61 27.28
C ASN A 871 -4.47 -12.93 28.06
N ASP A 872 -3.39 -13.70 27.96
CA ASP A 872 -3.22 -14.97 28.68
C ASP A 872 -3.23 -14.74 30.20
N LEU A 873 -2.42 -13.81 30.70
CA LEU A 873 -2.36 -13.48 32.14
C LEU A 873 -3.65 -12.84 32.66
N GLY A 874 -4.28 -11.98 31.86
CA GLY A 874 -5.56 -11.35 32.21
C GLY A 874 -6.71 -12.37 32.25
N SER A 875 -6.74 -13.31 31.31
CA SER A 875 -7.73 -14.39 31.28
C SER A 875 -7.54 -15.35 32.46
N GLU A 876 -6.30 -15.73 32.78
CA GLU A 876 -6.00 -16.59 33.93
C GLU A 876 -6.43 -15.94 35.27
N ALA A 877 -6.21 -14.64 35.43
CA ALA A 877 -6.67 -13.89 36.60
C ALA A 877 -8.21 -13.80 36.67
N LEU A 878 -8.89 -13.59 35.54
CA LEU A 878 -10.35 -13.52 35.49
C LEU A 878 -11.00 -14.89 35.75
N ASP A 879 -10.43 -15.98 35.22
CA ASP A 879 -10.93 -17.34 35.44
C ASP A 879 -10.84 -17.75 36.92
N SER A 880 -9.91 -17.18 37.70
CA SER A 880 -9.75 -17.47 39.13
C SER A 880 -10.87 -16.92 40.03
N ILE A 881 -11.69 -15.99 39.54
CA ILE A 881 -12.77 -15.32 40.30
C ILE A 881 -14.18 -15.57 39.74
N ASP A 882 -14.28 -16.36 38.66
CA ASP A 882 -15.51 -16.66 37.91
C ASP A 882 -16.58 -17.41 38.73
N GLY A 883 -16.18 -18.09 39.83
CA GLY A 883 -17.10 -18.80 40.73
C GLY A 883 -17.73 -17.94 41.84
N PHE A 884 -17.26 -16.70 42.02
CA PHE A 884 -17.67 -15.83 43.13
C PHE A 884 -19.14 -15.40 43.01
N SER A 885 -19.61 -15.11 41.79
CA SER A 885 -21.01 -14.71 41.54
C SER A 885 -21.99 -15.81 41.93
N GLN A 886 -21.74 -17.04 41.45
CA GLN A 886 -22.62 -18.17 41.72
C GLN A 886 -22.63 -18.53 43.21
N ALA A 887 -21.47 -18.42 43.89
CA ALA A 887 -21.38 -18.65 45.34
C ALA A 887 -22.13 -17.58 46.15
N LYS A 888 -22.05 -16.30 45.74
CA LYS A 888 -22.82 -15.20 46.35
C LYS A 888 -24.33 -15.41 46.20
N ASP A 889 -24.79 -15.72 44.99
CA ASP A 889 -26.22 -15.91 44.71
C ASP A 889 -26.79 -17.10 45.50
N GLU A 890 -26.03 -18.19 45.65
CA GLU A 890 -26.41 -19.33 46.51
C GLU A 890 -26.42 -18.98 48.00
N LEU A 891 -25.48 -18.16 48.50
CA LEU A 891 -25.49 -17.67 49.91
C LEU A 891 -26.75 -16.85 50.22
N VAL A 892 -27.10 -15.93 49.31
CA VAL A 892 -28.32 -15.12 49.40
C VAL A 892 -29.56 -16.01 49.38
N GLN A 893 -29.62 -16.97 48.45
CA GLN A 893 -30.76 -17.86 48.32
C GLN A 893 -30.89 -18.77 49.56
N MET A 894 -29.78 -19.28 50.09
CA MET A 894 -29.76 -20.10 51.30
C MET A 894 -30.27 -19.35 52.54
N ALA A 895 -29.93 -18.07 52.68
CA ALA A 895 -30.46 -17.20 53.73
C ALA A 895 -31.97 -16.98 53.61
N LYS A 896 -32.48 -16.84 52.37
CA LYS A 896 -33.91 -16.68 52.07
C LYS A 896 -34.69 -17.97 52.30
N ASP A 897 -34.10 -19.13 51.95
CA ASP A 897 -34.74 -20.46 52.08
C ASP A 897 -34.85 -20.94 53.53
N TYR A 898 -33.92 -20.53 54.42
CA TYR A 898 -33.91 -20.98 55.82
C TYR A 898 -35.14 -20.53 56.62
N GLY A 899 -35.64 -19.32 56.38
CA GLY A 899 -36.85 -18.80 57.03
C GLY A 899 -36.71 -18.62 58.56
N VAL A 900 -37.36 -19.51 59.34
CA VAL A 900 -37.38 -19.50 60.83
C VAL A 900 -37.15 -20.91 61.40
N TYR A 901 -36.71 -20.99 62.65
CA TYR A 901 -36.25 -22.17 63.37
C TYR A 901 -37.36 -23.14 63.83
N SER A 902 -38.56 -22.68 64.18
CA SER A 902 -39.70 -23.56 64.53
C SER A 902 -40.53 -24.03 63.33
N GLY A 903 -40.33 -23.44 62.15
CA GLY A 903 -41.10 -23.72 60.93
C GLY A 903 -41.90 -22.52 60.42
N LEU A 904 -42.13 -22.50 59.10
CA LEU A 904 -42.83 -21.44 58.38
C LEU A 904 -43.84 -22.06 57.40
N THR A 905 -45.03 -21.48 57.26
CA THR A 905 -45.97 -21.82 56.19
C THR A 905 -45.60 -21.07 54.90
N SER A 906 -46.01 -21.61 53.74
CA SER A 906 -45.60 -21.09 52.42
C SER A 906 -46.11 -19.67 52.11
N ASP A 907 -47.05 -19.16 52.89
CA ASP A 907 -47.68 -17.84 52.78
C ASP A 907 -47.13 -16.82 53.79
N MET A 908 -46.18 -17.20 54.65
CA MET A 908 -45.55 -16.32 55.62
C MET A 908 -44.11 -15.98 55.24
N LYS A 909 -43.66 -14.78 55.60
CA LYS A 909 -42.24 -14.40 55.59
C LYS A 909 -41.74 -14.37 57.03
N GLY A 910 -40.55 -14.90 57.28
CA GLY A 910 -40.01 -14.90 58.63
C GLY A 910 -38.52 -14.67 58.72
N SER A 911 -38.10 -14.18 59.88
CA SER A 911 -36.71 -13.97 60.25
C SER A 911 -36.49 -14.53 61.65
N VAL A 912 -35.30 -15.09 61.90
CA VAL A 912 -34.97 -15.69 63.19
C VAL A 912 -33.69 -15.11 63.76
N LYS A 913 -33.72 -14.89 65.08
CA LYS A 913 -32.58 -14.46 65.88
C LYS A 913 -32.33 -15.47 66.99
N PHE A 914 -31.08 -15.85 67.17
CA PHE A 914 -30.64 -16.70 68.26
C PHE A 914 -29.96 -15.82 69.31
N ILE A 915 -30.43 -15.89 70.55
CA ILE A 915 -29.83 -15.24 71.71
C ILE A 915 -29.37 -16.37 72.63
N MET A 916 -28.09 -16.68 72.61
CA MET A 916 -27.48 -17.69 73.46
C MET A 916 -26.80 -17.00 74.64
N ARG A 917 -27.04 -17.47 75.87
CA ARG A 917 -26.44 -16.88 77.07
C ARG A 917 -26.00 -17.94 78.07
N SER A 918 -24.82 -17.77 78.64
CA SER A 918 -24.43 -18.37 79.93
C SER A 918 -24.41 -17.29 81.01
N ASP A 919 -24.78 -17.68 82.24
CA ASP A 919 -24.67 -16.80 83.39
C ASP A 919 -23.25 -16.91 84.00
N ALA A 920 -22.78 -15.86 84.67
CA ALA A 920 -21.49 -15.90 85.35
C ALA A 920 -21.56 -16.81 86.60
N ILE A 921 -20.48 -17.52 86.91
CA ILE A 921 -20.39 -18.42 88.08
C ILE A 921 -19.26 -17.93 88.99
N GLU A 922 -19.63 -17.54 90.21
CA GLU A 922 -18.72 -17.06 91.26
C GLU A 922 -18.45 -18.15 92.31
N SER A 923 -17.33 -18.06 93.03
CA SER A 923 -16.95 -19.08 94.02
C SER A 923 -17.91 -19.20 95.22
N SER A 924 -18.75 -18.19 95.48
CA SER A 924 -19.72 -18.19 96.58
C SER A 924 -20.96 -19.06 96.34
N ASP A 925 -21.17 -19.53 95.11
CA ASP A 925 -22.39 -20.25 94.72
C ASP A 925 -22.32 -21.78 94.92
N ILE A 926 -21.18 -22.31 95.36
CA ILE A 926 -20.93 -23.78 95.40
C ILE A 926 -21.49 -24.46 96.68
N ASP A 927 -21.85 -23.72 97.73
CA ASP A 927 -22.20 -24.34 99.02
C ASP A 927 -23.72 -24.45 99.25
N LYS A 928 -24.39 -25.38 98.53
CA LYS A 928 -25.68 -25.94 98.93
C LYS A 928 -25.98 -27.30 98.28
N THR A 929 -25.96 -28.32 99.15
CA THR A 929 -26.62 -29.63 99.08
C THR A 929 -25.89 -30.81 98.42
N THR A 930 -25.11 -31.52 99.25
CA THR A 930 -25.02 -32.99 99.26
C THR A 930 -25.83 -33.55 100.44
N ASP A 931 -26.70 -34.51 100.13
CA ASP A 931 -27.24 -35.65 100.91
C ASP A 931 -27.61 -35.52 102.41
N ASP A 932 -28.89 -35.76 102.77
CA ASP A 932 -29.40 -37.11 103.09
C ASP A 932 -30.75 -37.09 103.88
N SER A 933 -31.57 -38.10 103.57
CA SER A 933 -32.63 -38.78 104.34
C SER A 933 -33.67 -38.05 105.22
N SER A 934 -34.90 -38.08 104.68
CA SER A 934 -36.15 -38.55 105.31
C SER A 934 -36.79 -37.85 106.55
N THR A 935 -38.09 -37.57 106.35
CA THR A 935 -39.22 -37.54 107.30
C THR A 935 -39.49 -36.31 108.19
N LYS A 936 -40.39 -35.48 107.63
CA LYS A 936 -41.72 -35.06 108.14
C LYS A 936 -41.87 -34.30 109.48
N ASN A 937 -42.52 -33.14 109.30
CA ASN A 937 -43.61 -32.55 110.10
C ASN A 937 -43.20 -31.89 111.43
N THR A 938 -43.65 -30.69 111.83
CA THR A 938 -44.67 -29.75 111.32
C THR A 938 -44.59 -28.44 112.14
N GLU A 939 -45.05 -27.35 111.53
CA GLU A 939 -45.76 -26.19 112.11
C GLU A 939 -45.03 -24.92 112.61
N ASN A 940 -45.21 -23.85 111.80
CA ASN A 940 -45.75 -22.50 112.11
C ASN A 940 -44.96 -21.56 113.04
N LYS A 941 -44.77 -20.25 112.80
CA LYS A 941 -45.36 -19.28 111.84
C LYS A 941 -44.62 -17.91 111.92
N SER A 942 -44.84 -17.10 110.87
CA SER A 942 -44.73 -15.61 110.66
C SER A 942 -43.34 -14.99 110.36
N ASP A 943 -42.98 -14.54 109.14
CA ASP A 943 -43.50 -13.47 108.21
C ASP A 943 -42.86 -12.09 108.54
N LYS A 944 -42.17 -11.28 107.70
CA LYS A 944 -42.11 -10.92 106.25
C LYS A 944 -40.66 -10.46 105.91
N SER A 945 -39.97 -10.70 104.79
CA SER A 945 -40.17 -10.61 103.32
C SER A 945 -40.03 -9.21 102.69
N ASP A 946 -38.87 -8.96 102.08
CA ASP A 946 -38.66 -7.99 100.98
C ASP A 946 -37.87 -8.71 99.87
N LYS A 947 -38.40 -8.64 98.64
CA LYS A 947 -38.15 -9.58 97.51
C LYS A 947 -37.14 -9.07 96.47
N SER A 948 -36.37 -10.00 95.90
CA SER A 948 -35.42 -9.82 94.78
C SER A 948 -36.10 -9.85 93.39
N LEU A 949 -35.44 -9.30 92.37
CA LEU A 949 -35.92 -9.03 91.00
C LEU A 949 -36.43 -10.28 90.23
N ILE A 950 -35.98 -11.49 90.61
CA ILE A 950 -36.46 -12.77 90.05
C ILE A 950 -37.94 -13.03 90.41
N ASP A 951 -38.43 -12.54 91.55
CA ASP A 951 -39.86 -12.59 91.90
C ASP A 951 -40.69 -11.54 91.15
N LYS A 952 -40.06 -10.51 90.56
CA LYS A 952 -40.74 -9.48 89.77
C LYS A 952 -40.95 -9.90 88.31
N ILE A 953 -40.06 -10.72 87.74
CA ILE A 953 -40.25 -11.26 86.39
C ILE A 953 -41.21 -12.47 86.42
N LYS A 954 -41.23 -13.26 87.49
CA LYS A 954 -42.28 -14.27 87.72
C LYS A 954 -43.67 -13.67 88.04
N GLY A 955 -43.76 -12.37 88.28
CA GLY A 955 -45.00 -11.65 88.60
C GLY A 955 -45.52 -10.72 87.50
N LEU A 956 -44.90 -10.70 86.32
CA LEU A 956 -45.37 -9.91 85.16
C LEU A 956 -46.08 -10.75 84.08
N PHE A 957 -46.21 -12.06 84.29
CA PHE A 957 -47.03 -12.96 83.46
C PHE A 957 -47.81 -13.97 84.29
N ASN A 958 -48.55 -13.45 85.29
CA ASN A 958 -49.77 -14.07 85.80
C ASN A 958 -50.91 -13.06 85.65
#